data_AF-A0A817XXH7-F1
#
_entry.id   AF-A0A817XXH7-F1
#
_cell.length_a   1.000
_cell.length_b   1.000
_cell.length_c   1.000
_cell.angle_alpha   90.00
_cell.angle_beta   90.00
_cell.angle_gamma   90.00
#
_symmetry.space_group_name_H-M   'P 1'
#
loop_
_entity.id
_entity.type
_entity.pdbx_description
1 polymer ?
#
loop_
_entity_poly.entity_id
_entity_poly.type
_entity_poly.pdbx_seq_one_letter_code
_entity_poly.pdbx_strand_id
1 'polypeptide(L)'
;MLIGILFTIVTLVTVSASDRVAADTNHLDGNYYMFIPDTGNQYVFNIFFSHPFNRYVVTVTAQTLAWATATLNIVNDTSVTLVCDNGDTLPGIITYPTDLPSICWPTSKDFTCWTRLLSNVTRIHVVNMNHLDVGYNGIPATGFINNILNIYFHQYFPRAAILAEQILHISPKDSFIYTTHPWLLSMFFDCPPNLVLAGIKLLCPSSDELALVERAIRLGAITWHAGAMNMQYEWMNEQVLNQSLDLSVALAKRFSVPVPCVVSVRDVPGVPIAMIRSLNQYFSEHCSSKPMVTVGVNAAVTDYDVPNGLFRWGTSQDSYVIGTWHSYGYPNNPGSVFTNPGGLSLDDIIIVPQIGIGLAFAFRTDNQGPPMSISEIHQNHEILRQSYPGAEIISSSLQNFLEDISGVTDELALFDGDISDSWLQGIGSDPKRVQQYQAVQRALTTCFERNLCSKNDEELIDGSRYLVKIPEHTWGLPSVYDQVNWSNKQFQTVINTQSFNNCRLAWLEQRKFFDLYLDTVHDHPVYNIIQQELNAAFSNVARPNLARFKPVSSTETFVLFRASSNPLSVTFDQNLGSISNLTRSDKLFWADGNSQLATYTYITYNETDFNQLSITYGNPGYDKPNSTANANPVSMVWLPKLQQLFRSRTDENTFLAQLKLDPNAVNLYGGFSEIWLTYTFADETTLELEWLGLNKTATRLAEASMLKFLLPMKPSCSLVQYDTKVDVQQAAGKTSYYQRGVDSFSCQTSLSSKCFATLHVKSYDAPIACPILNGKEPTALPFPAPGSSPPLDGMAYNLHNNVWNTNYIYWYPLPREILKLRKAENPVSIYYVFDGLVLKCRHDTVVTENPPDSEFGTNHGYEIECGVYSVHIQVNNDVRPLIGEFIIDDTLNKHNAGTENSVQNSLKDILGFMHKSMNVISSLKEYITENKQRLIDQQADHEPPDGHAHP
;
A
#
# COMPACT_ATOMS: atom_id res chain seq x y z
N MET A 1 -17.09 -48.95 -31.95
CA MET A 1 -16.49 -50.19 -32.48
C MET A 1 -15.14 -49.82 -33.08
N LEU A 2 -14.06 -50.23 -32.40
CA LEU A 2 -12.63 -50.33 -32.77
C LEU A 2 -11.82 -49.23 -33.54
N ILE A 3 -10.80 -48.70 -32.85
CA ILE A 3 -9.32 -48.68 -33.12
C ILE A 3 -8.67 -47.83 -34.26
N GLY A 4 -7.79 -46.90 -33.84
CA GLY A 4 -6.41 -46.61 -34.34
C GLY A 4 -6.20 -45.59 -35.48
N ILE A 5 -5.09 -44.84 -35.67
CA ILE A 5 -3.80 -44.56 -34.96
C ILE A 5 -3.13 -43.34 -35.69
N LEU A 6 -2.39 -42.50 -34.94
CA LEU A 6 -1.29 -41.54 -35.25
C LEU A 6 -1.12 -40.84 -36.62
N PHE A 7 -0.92 -39.50 -36.62
CA PHE A 7 0.41 -38.85 -36.75
C PHE A 7 0.31 -37.32 -36.52
N THR A 8 1.20 -36.79 -35.67
CA THR A 8 1.33 -35.38 -35.29
C THR A 8 2.28 -34.67 -36.26
N ILE A 9 1.86 -33.54 -36.85
CA ILE A 9 2.74 -32.59 -37.54
C ILE A 9 2.65 -31.26 -36.79
N VAL A 10 3.77 -30.84 -36.21
CA VAL A 10 3.98 -29.50 -35.66
C VAL A 10 4.35 -28.59 -36.83
N THR A 11 3.49 -27.63 -37.16
CA THR A 11 3.77 -26.59 -38.15
C THR A 11 4.30 -25.36 -37.41
N LEU A 12 5.60 -25.10 -37.52
CA LEU A 12 6.21 -23.82 -37.22
C LEU A 12 5.78 -22.81 -38.28
N VAL A 13 5.05 -21.77 -37.87
CA VAL A 13 4.79 -20.59 -38.68
C VAL A 13 5.90 -19.58 -38.40
N THR A 14 6.76 -19.40 -39.39
CA THR A 14 7.74 -18.32 -39.48
C THR A 14 7.04 -17.00 -39.77
N VAL A 15 7.18 -16.01 -38.88
CA VAL A 15 6.88 -14.61 -39.18
C VAL A 15 8.15 -13.98 -39.74
N SER A 16 8.06 -13.47 -40.96
CA SER A 16 9.12 -12.75 -41.67
C SER A 16 9.34 -11.36 -41.06
N ALA A 17 10.50 -11.15 -40.45
CA ALA A 17 11.09 -9.82 -40.33
C ALA A 17 11.96 -9.60 -41.58
N SER A 18 11.45 -8.86 -42.55
CA SER A 18 12.25 -8.34 -43.67
C SER A 18 12.17 -6.83 -43.65
N ASP A 19 13.22 -6.19 -43.12
CA ASP A 19 14.02 -5.26 -43.90
C ASP A 19 15.30 -4.85 -43.15
N ARG A 20 16.43 -5.10 -43.82
CA ARG A 20 17.78 -4.53 -43.64
C ARG A 20 18.59 -4.94 -42.40
N VAL A 21 19.58 -5.83 -42.61
CA VAL A 21 20.99 -5.43 -42.59
C VAL A 21 21.75 -6.24 -43.65
N ALA A 22 22.29 -5.56 -44.67
CA ALA A 22 23.26 -6.17 -45.57
C ALA A 22 24.57 -6.39 -44.79
N ALA A 23 25.16 -7.58 -44.92
CA ALA A 23 26.34 -8.02 -44.18
C ALA A 23 27.51 -7.02 -44.25
N ASP A 24 27.61 -6.16 -43.25
CA ASP A 24 28.85 -5.48 -42.88
C ASP A 24 29.70 -6.44 -42.04
N THR A 25 30.99 -6.50 -42.31
CA THR A 25 31.94 -7.47 -41.71
C THR A 25 32.19 -7.26 -40.21
N ASN A 26 31.42 -6.38 -39.55
CA ASN A 26 31.53 -5.99 -38.14
C ASN A 26 30.49 -6.69 -37.22
N HIS A 27 29.64 -7.55 -37.76
CA HIS A 27 28.47 -8.06 -37.03
C HIS A 27 28.76 -9.08 -35.92
N LEU A 28 29.86 -9.84 -35.99
CA LEU A 28 30.16 -10.89 -35.00
C LEU A 28 31.34 -10.57 -34.07
N ASP A 29 31.97 -9.41 -34.19
CA ASP A 29 33.10 -9.04 -33.34
C ASP A 29 32.63 -8.70 -31.92
N GLY A 30 33.20 -9.33 -30.90
CA GLY A 30 32.89 -8.99 -29.52
C GLY A 30 33.04 -10.16 -28.57
N ASN A 31 32.73 -9.89 -27.30
CA ASN A 31 32.63 -10.94 -26.30
C ASN A 31 31.24 -11.58 -26.41
N TYR A 32 31.17 -12.88 -26.20
CA TYR A 32 29.95 -13.65 -26.17
C TYR A 32 29.96 -14.49 -24.91
N TYR A 33 28.82 -14.64 -24.24
CA TYR A 33 28.71 -15.51 -23.08
C TYR A 33 27.80 -16.70 -23.37
N MET A 34 28.11 -17.83 -22.74
CA MET A 34 27.30 -19.05 -22.77
C MET A 34 27.12 -19.59 -21.37
N PHE A 35 25.89 -19.93 -21.01
CA PHE A 35 25.56 -20.70 -19.82
C PHE A 35 25.07 -22.10 -20.20
N ILE A 36 25.57 -23.13 -19.49
CA ILE A 36 25.13 -24.52 -19.66
C ILE A 36 24.34 -24.93 -18.40
N PRO A 37 23.00 -24.91 -18.43
CA PRO A 37 22.15 -25.14 -17.25
C PRO A 37 22.46 -26.43 -16.50
N ASP A 38 22.67 -27.54 -17.22
CA ASP A 38 22.91 -28.87 -16.65
C ASP A 38 24.21 -28.98 -15.84
N THR A 39 25.20 -28.14 -16.14
CA THR A 39 26.53 -28.20 -15.50
C THR A 39 26.84 -26.99 -14.64
N GLY A 40 26.03 -25.92 -14.74
CA GLY A 40 26.29 -24.63 -14.12
C GLY A 40 27.53 -23.90 -14.67
N ASN A 41 28.19 -24.44 -15.70
CA ASN A 41 29.41 -23.86 -16.25
C ASN A 41 29.10 -22.67 -17.17
N GLN A 42 30.02 -21.70 -17.15
CA GLN A 42 29.95 -20.53 -18.01
C GLN A 42 31.24 -20.28 -18.76
N TYR A 43 31.09 -19.80 -19.98
CA TYR A 43 32.18 -19.56 -20.90
C TYR A 43 32.01 -18.20 -21.54
N VAL A 44 33.08 -17.42 -21.55
CA VAL A 44 33.19 -16.18 -22.33
C VAL A 44 34.08 -16.44 -23.53
N PHE A 45 33.55 -16.15 -24.71
CA PHE A 45 34.21 -16.28 -25.98
C PHE A 45 34.47 -14.90 -26.55
N ASN A 46 35.70 -14.59 -26.90
CA ASN A 46 36.03 -13.41 -27.68
C ASN A 46 36.11 -13.80 -29.15
N ILE A 47 35.25 -13.19 -29.96
CA ILE A 47 35.19 -13.37 -31.41
C ILE A 47 35.74 -12.09 -32.05
N PHE A 48 36.69 -12.23 -32.97
CA PHE A 48 37.20 -11.10 -33.74
C PHE A 48 37.55 -11.50 -35.17
N PHE A 49 37.31 -10.62 -36.12
CA PHE A 49 37.66 -10.86 -37.51
C PHE A 49 39.17 -10.69 -37.73
N SER A 50 39.84 -11.78 -38.08
CA SER A 50 41.26 -11.75 -38.39
C SER A 50 41.49 -11.43 -39.87
N HIS A 51 41.76 -10.15 -40.18
CA HIS A 51 42.07 -9.71 -41.56
C HIS A 51 43.14 -10.55 -42.28
N PRO A 52 44.26 -10.97 -41.65
CA PRO A 52 45.27 -11.78 -42.33
C PRO A 52 44.78 -13.16 -42.81
N PHE A 53 43.73 -13.69 -42.17
CA PHE A 53 43.21 -15.03 -42.44
C PHE A 53 41.79 -15.02 -43.01
N ASN A 54 41.21 -13.83 -43.21
CA ASN A 54 39.86 -13.60 -43.73
C ASN A 54 38.78 -14.48 -43.06
N ARG A 55 38.84 -14.61 -41.74
CA ARG A 55 37.97 -15.48 -40.93
C ARG A 55 37.84 -14.94 -39.51
N TYR A 56 36.75 -15.28 -38.83
CA TYR A 56 36.61 -14.96 -37.40
C TYR A 56 37.41 -15.95 -36.57
N VAL A 57 38.18 -15.44 -35.63
CA VAL A 57 38.90 -16.21 -34.63
C VAL A 57 38.14 -16.12 -33.32
N VAL A 58 37.97 -17.25 -32.66
CA VAL A 58 37.33 -17.39 -31.37
C VAL A 58 38.39 -17.79 -30.36
N THR A 59 38.45 -17.05 -29.25
CA THR A 59 39.30 -17.39 -28.10
C THR A 59 38.41 -17.52 -26.87
N VAL A 60 38.65 -18.54 -26.05
CA VAL A 60 37.89 -18.74 -24.81
C VAL A 60 38.76 -18.39 -23.61
N THR A 61 38.18 -17.76 -22.59
CA THR A 61 38.90 -17.38 -21.37
C THR A 61 39.00 -18.51 -20.33
N ALA A 62 38.29 -19.63 -20.53
CA ALA A 62 38.22 -20.75 -19.60
C ALA A 62 39.19 -21.90 -19.97
N GLN A 63 39.92 -22.43 -18.98
CA GLN A 63 40.90 -23.52 -19.16
C GLN A 63 40.28 -24.95 -19.20
N THR A 64 38.96 -25.07 -19.19
CA THR A 64 38.25 -26.37 -19.03
C THR A 64 37.60 -26.90 -20.31
N LEU A 65 37.55 -26.14 -21.39
CA LEU A 65 37.10 -26.67 -22.69
C LEU A 65 38.19 -27.54 -23.31
N ALA A 66 37.77 -28.53 -24.11
CA ALA A 66 38.68 -29.40 -24.86
C ALA A 66 39.42 -28.67 -26.00
N TRP A 67 39.10 -27.40 -26.23
CA TRP A 67 39.69 -26.51 -27.22
C TRP A 67 39.92 -25.13 -26.62
N ALA A 68 41.02 -24.46 -27.01
CA ALA A 68 41.39 -23.14 -26.49
C ALA A 68 41.12 -22.02 -27.51
N THR A 69 41.20 -22.36 -28.79
CA THR A 69 40.95 -21.47 -29.92
C THR A 69 40.08 -22.17 -30.96
N ALA A 70 39.28 -21.39 -31.69
CA ALA A 70 38.48 -21.91 -32.80
C ALA A 70 38.42 -20.88 -33.93
N THR A 71 38.04 -21.35 -35.12
CA THR A 71 37.69 -20.50 -36.26
C THR A 71 36.18 -20.55 -36.46
N LEU A 72 35.53 -19.39 -36.48
CA LEU A 72 34.12 -19.30 -36.83
C LEU A 72 33.98 -18.90 -38.31
N ASN A 73 33.36 -19.78 -39.09
CA ASN A 73 33.11 -19.55 -40.51
C ASN A 73 31.63 -19.23 -40.73
N ILE A 74 31.33 -18.08 -41.33
CA ILE A 74 29.97 -17.76 -41.76
C ILE A 74 29.67 -18.56 -43.03
N VAL A 75 28.63 -19.39 -42.98
CA VAL A 75 28.17 -20.18 -44.14
C VAL A 75 27.14 -19.38 -44.94
N ASN A 76 26.21 -18.71 -44.25
CA ASN A 76 25.28 -17.71 -44.78
C ASN A 76 24.73 -16.83 -43.64
N ASP A 77 23.80 -15.93 -43.94
CA ASP A 77 23.23 -14.94 -43.01
C ASP A 77 22.61 -15.52 -41.72
N THR A 78 22.31 -16.82 -41.70
CA THR A 78 21.66 -17.50 -40.56
C THR A 78 22.45 -18.70 -40.05
N SER A 79 23.60 -19.03 -40.64
CA SER A 79 24.35 -20.24 -40.28
C SER A 79 25.85 -20.02 -40.24
N VAL A 80 26.46 -20.65 -39.25
CA VAL A 80 27.90 -20.60 -38.98
C VAL A 80 28.43 -22.00 -38.74
N THR A 81 29.74 -22.17 -38.89
CA THR A 81 30.44 -23.39 -38.54
C THR A 81 31.63 -23.04 -37.67
N LEU A 82 31.67 -23.58 -36.45
CA LEU A 82 32.79 -23.42 -35.53
C LEU A 82 33.77 -24.59 -35.72
N VAL A 83 35.03 -24.28 -36.02
CA VAL A 83 36.11 -25.27 -36.20
C VAL A 83 37.10 -25.09 -35.07
N CYS A 84 37.10 -26.01 -34.10
CA CYS A 84 37.91 -25.96 -32.90
C CYS A 84 39.34 -26.45 -33.18
N ASP A 85 40.33 -25.98 -32.39
CA ASP A 85 41.74 -26.39 -32.53
C ASP A 85 42.00 -27.87 -32.23
N ASN A 86 41.09 -28.53 -31.52
CA ASN A 86 41.08 -29.97 -31.29
C ASN A 86 40.56 -30.79 -32.50
N GLY A 87 40.12 -30.14 -33.57
CA GLY A 87 39.60 -30.75 -34.80
C GLY A 87 38.08 -30.91 -34.86
N ASP A 88 37.36 -30.59 -33.79
CA ASP A 88 35.90 -30.67 -33.78
C ASP A 88 35.27 -29.57 -34.64
N THR A 89 34.21 -29.93 -35.37
CA THR A 89 33.45 -29.00 -36.21
C THR A 89 31.99 -29.00 -35.79
N LEU A 90 31.47 -27.84 -35.38
CA LEU A 90 30.12 -27.68 -34.85
C LEU A 90 29.30 -26.74 -35.75
N PRO A 91 28.22 -27.22 -36.39
CA PRO A 91 27.31 -26.36 -37.13
C PRO A 91 26.44 -25.57 -36.16
N GLY A 92 26.25 -24.28 -36.41
CA GLY A 92 25.42 -23.39 -35.59
C GLY A 92 24.56 -22.47 -36.45
N ILE A 93 23.63 -21.79 -35.80
CA ILE A 93 22.77 -20.78 -36.37
C ILE A 93 23.01 -19.43 -35.73
N ILE A 94 22.89 -18.35 -36.50
CA ILE A 94 22.86 -16.99 -35.97
C ILE A 94 21.39 -16.61 -35.77
N THR A 95 21.04 -16.22 -34.55
CA THR A 95 19.73 -15.66 -34.21
C THR A 95 19.91 -14.23 -33.71
N TYR A 96 18.85 -13.43 -33.77
CA TYR A 96 18.86 -12.05 -33.30
C TYR A 96 17.70 -11.86 -32.31
N PRO A 97 17.83 -12.41 -31.09
CA PRO A 97 16.80 -12.25 -30.06
C PRO A 97 16.71 -10.78 -29.58
N THR A 98 17.74 -9.99 -29.85
CA THR A 98 17.83 -8.53 -29.69
C THR A 98 18.47 -7.94 -30.96
N ASP A 99 18.83 -6.65 -30.95
CA ASP A 99 19.64 -6.04 -32.02
C ASP A 99 21.06 -6.65 -32.14
N LEU A 100 21.47 -7.50 -31.19
CA LEU A 100 22.74 -8.20 -31.21
C LEU A 100 22.57 -9.69 -31.61
N PRO A 101 23.54 -10.26 -32.34
CA PRO A 101 23.52 -11.66 -32.70
C PRO A 101 23.76 -12.58 -31.49
N SER A 102 23.00 -13.65 -31.41
CA SER A 102 23.31 -14.86 -30.66
C SER A 102 23.73 -15.97 -31.63
N ILE A 103 24.69 -16.79 -31.24
CA ILE A 103 25.16 -17.94 -32.04
C ILE A 103 24.77 -19.21 -31.30
N CYS A 104 23.93 -20.06 -31.90
CA CYS A 104 23.40 -21.25 -31.23
C CYS A 104 23.81 -22.55 -31.93
N TRP A 105 24.15 -23.58 -31.17
CA TRP A 105 24.38 -24.94 -31.70
C TRP A 105 23.20 -25.85 -31.36
N PRO A 106 22.73 -26.66 -32.31
CA PRO A 106 21.79 -27.73 -32.02
C PRO A 106 22.54 -28.85 -31.28
N THR A 107 22.27 -29.04 -29.99
CA THR A 107 22.68 -30.27 -29.29
C THR A 107 21.50 -31.24 -29.20
N SER A 108 21.77 -32.50 -28.85
CA SER A 108 20.74 -33.56 -28.79
C SER A 108 19.74 -33.40 -27.64
N LYS A 109 19.92 -32.40 -26.75
CA LYS A 109 19.03 -32.12 -25.63
C LYS A 109 18.59 -30.66 -25.50
N ASP A 110 19.42 -29.67 -25.82
CA ASP A 110 19.09 -28.23 -25.76
C ASP A 110 19.80 -27.39 -26.85
N PHE A 111 19.26 -26.22 -27.20
CA PHE A 111 20.00 -25.20 -27.94
C PHE A 111 20.92 -24.46 -26.98
N THR A 112 22.24 -24.62 -27.11
CA THR A 112 23.20 -23.78 -26.39
C THR A 112 23.48 -22.55 -27.23
N CYS A 113 23.15 -21.37 -26.72
CA CYS A 113 23.36 -20.10 -27.41
C CYS A 113 24.45 -19.28 -26.74
N TRP A 114 25.36 -18.75 -27.53
CA TRP A 114 26.31 -17.71 -27.17
C TRP A 114 25.65 -16.37 -27.46
N THR A 115 25.43 -15.55 -26.45
CA THR A 115 24.82 -14.24 -26.63
C THR A 115 25.92 -13.18 -26.64
N ARG A 116 25.94 -12.31 -27.65
CA ARG A 116 26.92 -11.22 -27.74
C ARG A 116 26.74 -10.29 -26.54
N LEU A 117 27.79 -10.17 -25.75
CA LEU A 117 27.94 -9.12 -24.76
C LEU A 117 28.11 -7.80 -25.51
N LEU A 118 27.38 -6.78 -25.08
CA LEU A 118 27.56 -5.41 -25.56
C LEU A 118 29.03 -5.00 -25.34
N SER A 119 29.84 -5.04 -26.40
CA SER A 119 31.28 -4.75 -26.38
C SER A 119 31.60 -3.28 -26.07
N ASN A 120 30.56 -2.45 -25.97
CA ASN A 120 30.61 -1.03 -25.66
C ASN A 120 30.23 -0.69 -24.22
N VAL A 121 29.85 -1.65 -23.34
CA VAL A 121 29.63 -1.32 -21.92
C VAL A 121 30.99 -1.03 -21.27
N THR A 122 31.21 0.24 -20.94
CA THR A 122 32.47 0.74 -20.37
C THR A 122 32.37 0.95 -18.86
N ARG A 123 31.16 1.14 -18.31
CA ARG A 123 30.94 1.38 -16.88
C ARG A 123 29.59 0.82 -16.42
N ILE A 124 29.56 0.29 -15.20
CA ILE A 124 28.33 -0.12 -14.51
C ILE A 124 28.27 0.55 -13.14
N HIS A 125 27.19 1.30 -12.92
CA HIS A 125 26.81 1.89 -11.63
C HIS A 125 26.10 0.83 -10.78
N VAL A 126 26.70 0.44 -9.67
CA VAL A 126 26.12 -0.52 -8.72
C VAL A 126 25.50 0.24 -7.55
N VAL A 127 24.18 0.26 -7.47
CA VAL A 127 23.46 0.89 -6.36
C VAL A 127 23.19 -0.15 -5.28
N ASN A 128 23.71 0.09 -4.09
CA ASN A 128 23.51 -0.77 -2.91
C ASN A 128 22.40 -0.17 -2.05
N MET A 129 21.35 -0.95 -1.78
CA MET A 129 20.17 -0.51 -1.02
C MET A 129 19.49 -1.75 -0.40
N ASN A 130 18.39 -1.55 0.31
CA ASN A 130 17.48 -2.65 0.64
C ASN A 130 16.02 -2.19 0.58
N HIS A 131 15.10 -3.14 0.48
CA HIS A 131 13.68 -2.87 0.59
C HIS A 131 13.31 -2.47 2.02
N LEU A 132 12.62 -1.34 2.16
CA LEU A 132 12.13 -0.83 3.45
C LEU A 132 10.62 -1.05 3.55
N ASP A 133 10.24 -1.71 4.63
CA ASP A 133 8.86 -1.85 5.06
C ASP A 133 8.71 -1.38 6.49
N VAL A 134 7.98 -0.29 6.69
CA VAL A 134 7.84 0.34 8.00
C VAL A 134 6.67 -0.30 8.75
N GLY A 135 6.96 -1.44 9.38
CA GLY A 135 5.96 -2.23 10.10
C GLY A 135 5.80 -3.68 9.61
N TYR A 136 6.80 -4.24 8.91
CA TYR A 136 6.77 -5.59 8.34
C TYR A 136 7.99 -6.43 8.77
N ASN A 137 7.79 -7.75 8.83
CA ASN A 137 8.78 -8.82 9.01
C ASN A 137 10.12 -8.41 9.68
N GLY A 138 10.13 -8.38 11.02
CA GLY A 138 11.37 -8.29 11.78
C GLY A 138 11.83 -9.70 12.18
N ILE A 139 13.06 -10.05 11.83
CA ILE A 139 13.76 -11.22 12.38
C ILE A 139 14.97 -10.67 13.14
N PRO A 140 15.12 -10.94 14.45
CA PRO A 140 14.37 -11.92 15.25
C PRO A 140 13.13 -11.37 15.99
N ALA A 141 12.89 -10.05 16.00
CA ALA A 141 11.79 -9.43 16.74
C ALA A 141 10.61 -9.09 15.82
N THR A 142 9.36 -9.27 16.28
CA THR A 142 8.16 -8.95 15.48
C THR A 142 8.28 -7.58 14.81
N GLY A 143 7.95 -7.51 13.52
CA GLY A 143 8.21 -6.37 12.64
C GLY A 143 7.39 -5.09 12.92
N PHE A 144 7.04 -4.80 14.17
CA PHE A 144 6.44 -3.52 14.53
C PHE A 144 7.35 -2.34 14.21
N ILE A 145 6.76 -1.19 13.90
CA ILE A 145 7.46 -0.01 13.36
C ILE A 145 8.70 0.36 14.18
N ASN A 146 8.58 0.48 15.50
CA ASN A 146 9.71 0.91 16.33
C ASN A 146 10.82 -0.14 16.41
N ASN A 147 10.53 -1.44 16.24
CA ASN A 147 11.59 -2.45 16.15
C ASN A 147 12.41 -2.27 14.87
N ILE A 148 11.74 -1.97 13.75
CA ILE A 148 12.39 -1.69 12.47
C ILE A 148 13.24 -0.42 12.59
N LEU A 149 12.68 0.68 13.09
CA LEU A 149 13.45 1.92 13.26
C LEU A 149 14.68 1.75 14.17
N ASN A 150 14.53 1.05 15.29
CA ASN A 150 15.63 0.80 16.22
C ASN A 150 16.80 0.04 15.57
N ILE A 151 16.53 -0.96 14.71
CA ILE A 151 17.61 -1.68 14.02
C ILE A 151 18.29 -0.81 12.96
N TYR A 152 17.53 0.06 12.27
CA TYR A 152 18.12 1.01 11.33
C TYR A 152 19.06 1.99 12.04
N PHE A 153 18.60 2.55 13.16
CA PHE A 153 19.30 3.60 13.88
C PHE A 153 20.59 3.10 14.52
N HIS A 154 20.55 1.95 15.18
CA HIS A 154 21.65 1.48 16.02
C HIS A 154 22.54 0.42 15.37
N GLN A 155 22.11 -0.16 14.25
CA GLN A 155 22.89 -1.22 13.58
C GLN A 155 23.17 -0.88 12.13
N TYR A 156 22.14 -0.55 11.34
CA TYR A 156 22.30 -0.47 9.89
C TYR A 156 23.00 0.81 9.42
N PHE A 157 22.61 2.00 9.90
CA PHE A 157 23.33 3.22 9.52
C PHE A 157 24.78 3.24 10.02
N PRO A 158 25.08 2.86 11.29
CA PRO A 158 26.46 2.70 11.72
C PRO A 158 27.25 1.67 10.89
N ARG A 159 26.65 0.50 10.57
CA ARG A 159 27.30 -0.51 9.73
C ARG A 159 27.64 0.03 8.34
N ALA A 160 26.71 0.73 7.67
CA ALA A 160 26.95 1.31 6.37
C ALA A 160 28.13 2.30 6.40
N ALA A 161 28.15 3.21 7.39
CA ALA A 161 29.22 4.17 7.56
C ALA A 161 30.59 3.49 7.80
N ILE A 162 30.63 2.50 8.70
CA ILE A 162 31.86 1.76 9.03
C ILE A 162 32.38 0.98 7.83
N LEU A 163 31.51 0.30 7.07
CA LEU A 163 31.92 -0.44 5.86
C LEU A 163 32.55 0.49 4.82
N ALA A 164 31.98 1.68 4.62
CA ALA A 164 32.54 2.67 3.71
C ALA A 164 33.92 3.16 4.16
N GLU A 165 34.09 3.47 5.46
CA GLU A 165 35.39 3.85 6.02
C GLU A 165 36.42 2.72 5.84
N GLN A 166 36.04 1.47 6.12
CA GLN A 166 36.95 0.32 6.02
C GLN A 166 37.40 0.05 4.57
N ILE A 167 36.50 0.16 3.59
CA ILE A 167 36.85 -0.03 2.18
C ILE A 167 37.88 0.99 1.71
N LEU A 168 37.68 2.27 2.06
CA LEU A 168 38.63 3.34 1.72
C LEU A 168 40.02 3.11 2.35
N HIS A 169 40.09 2.50 3.53
CA HIS A 169 41.37 2.14 4.17
C HIS A 169 42.07 0.95 3.50
N ILE A 170 41.31 -0.02 2.99
CA ILE A 170 41.87 -1.21 2.32
C ILE A 170 42.34 -0.87 0.91
N SER A 171 41.54 -0.09 0.18
CA SER A 171 41.80 0.30 -1.19
C SER A 171 41.28 1.71 -1.41
N PRO A 172 42.16 2.74 -1.44
CA PRO A 172 41.74 4.12 -1.65
C PRO A 172 41.04 4.40 -2.99
N LYS A 173 41.06 3.42 -3.91
CA LYS A 173 40.39 3.48 -5.21
C LYS A 173 39.01 2.83 -5.21
N ASP A 174 38.73 1.95 -4.25
CA ASP A 174 37.41 1.34 -4.10
C ASP A 174 36.53 2.24 -3.22
N SER A 175 35.24 2.24 -3.50
CA SER A 175 34.26 2.99 -2.71
C SER A 175 33.04 2.12 -2.47
N PHE A 176 32.29 2.47 -1.42
CA PHE A 176 31.00 1.89 -1.13
C PHE A 176 30.02 3.01 -0.81
N ILE A 177 28.91 3.02 -1.53
CA ILE A 177 27.79 3.94 -1.36
C ILE A 177 26.55 3.13 -1.00
N TYR A 178 26.00 3.41 0.18
CA TYR A 178 24.71 2.88 0.60
C TYR A 178 23.60 3.91 0.32
N THR A 179 22.65 3.55 -0.53
CA THR A 179 21.44 4.33 -0.79
C THR A 179 20.34 3.89 0.18
N THR A 180 19.71 4.86 0.85
CA THR A 180 18.60 4.62 1.78
C THR A 180 17.41 5.55 1.50
N HIS A 181 16.43 5.55 2.39
CA HIS A 181 15.19 6.33 2.27
C HIS A 181 15.30 7.63 3.08
N PRO A 182 14.96 8.80 2.50
CA PRO A 182 15.07 10.07 3.20
C PRO A 182 14.13 10.15 4.42
N TRP A 183 12.99 9.46 4.44
CA TRP A 183 12.14 9.41 5.63
C TRP A 183 12.84 8.78 6.84
N LEU A 184 13.59 7.69 6.65
CA LEU A 184 14.35 7.05 7.74
C LEU A 184 15.45 7.96 8.28
N LEU A 185 16.19 8.63 7.39
CA LEU A 185 17.24 9.57 7.81
C LEU A 185 16.63 10.77 8.53
N SER A 186 15.49 11.27 8.05
CA SER A 186 14.74 12.33 8.71
C SER A 186 14.31 11.94 10.13
N MET A 187 13.76 10.73 10.31
CA MET A 187 13.43 10.19 11.64
C MET A 187 14.67 9.91 12.51
N PHE A 188 15.83 9.57 11.90
CA PHE A 188 17.08 9.32 12.62
C PHE A 188 17.65 10.63 13.21
N PHE A 189 17.74 11.68 12.39
CA PHE A 189 18.33 12.94 12.79
C PHE A 189 17.40 13.82 13.63
N ASP A 190 16.09 13.68 13.46
CA ASP A 190 15.05 14.43 14.19
C ASP A 190 14.15 13.46 14.98
N CYS A 191 14.80 12.56 15.73
CA CYS A 191 14.15 11.45 16.41
C CYS A 191 13.22 11.91 17.56
N PRO A 192 11.95 11.45 17.62
CA PRO A 192 11.04 11.73 18.72
C PRO A 192 11.32 10.82 19.94
N PRO A 193 11.89 11.33 21.06
CA PRO A 193 12.44 10.51 22.14
C PRO A 193 11.41 9.78 23.00
N ASN A 194 10.14 10.16 22.89
CA ASN A 194 9.03 9.60 23.66
C ASN A 194 8.06 8.79 22.80
N LEU A 195 8.40 8.53 21.53
CA LEU A 195 7.52 7.77 20.65
C LEU A 195 7.43 6.31 21.10
N VAL A 196 6.21 5.87 21.41
CA VAL A 196 5.89 4.48 21.75
C VAL A 196 4.77 3.99 20.85
N LEU A 197 5.05 2.94 20.08
CA LEU A 197 4.11 2.29 19.16
C LEU A 197 4.06 0.80 19.48
N ALA A 198 2.85 0.23 19.53
CA ALA A 198 2.61 -1.17 19.96
C ALA A 198 3.32 -1.57 21.27
N GLY A 199 3.52 -0.61 22.19
CA GLY A 199 4.23 -0.82 23.47
C GLY A 199 5.76 -0.85 23.38
N ILE A 200 6.33 -0.59 22.20
CA ILE A 200 7.77 -0.55 21.94
C ILE A 200 8.20 0.92 21.86
N LYS A 201 9.25 1.28 22.60
CA LYS A 201 9.83 2.62 22.58
C LYS A 201 10.81 2.78 21.41
N LEU A 202 10.75 3.90 20.71
CA LEU A 202 11.79 4.33 19.78
C LEU A 202 13.03 4.77 20.57
N LEU A 203 14.18 4.20 20.25
CA LEU A 203 15.45 4.52 20.84
C LEU A 203 16.16 5.53 19.93
N CYS A 204 16.32 6.77 20.40
CA CYS A 204 16.98 7.79 19.58
C CYS A 204 18.50 7.56 19.50
N PRO A 205 19.12 7.89 18.36
CA PRO A 205 20.56 7.74 18.19
C PRO A 205 21.34 8.59 19.20
N SER A 206 22.49 8.08 19.63
CA SER A 206 23.48 8.82 20.41
C SER A 206 24.17 9.90 19.59
N SER A 207 24.83 10.85 20.26
CA SER A 207 25.63 11.89 19.58
C SER A 207 26.71 11.31 18.67
N ASP A 208 27.31 10.18 19.05
CA ASP A 208 28.38 9.53 18.29
C ASP A 208 27.83 8.86 17.03
N GLU A 209 26.66 8.23 17.12
CA GLU A 209 25.96 7.66 15.97
C GLU A 209 25.51 8.75 14.99
N LEU A 210 24.93 9.86 15.49
CA LEU A 210 24.58 11.02 14.67
C LEU A 210 25.80 11.57 13.93
N ALA A 211 26.93 11.77 14.63
CA ALA A 211 28.15 12.29 14.05
C ALA A 211 28.78 11.31 13.03
N LEU A 212 28.72 10.00 13.29
CA LEU A 212 29.21 8.98 12.36
C LEU A 212 28.44 9.00 11.04
N VAL A 213 27.11 9.00 11.11
CA VAL A 213 26.24 8.98 9.92
C VAL A 213 26.33 10.32 9.18
N GLU A 214 26.37 11.45 9.88
CA GLU A 214 26.59 12.76 9.24
C GLU A 214 27.89 12.81 8.43
N ARG A 215 29.01 12.31 9.00
CA ARG A 215 30.28 12.25 8.27
C ARG A 215 30.16 11.38 7.02
N ALA A 216 29.54 10.20 7.13
CA ALA A 216 29.34 9.30 5.99
C ALA A 216 28.50 9.95 4.89
N ILE A 217 27.45 10.72 5.24
CA ILE A 217 26.65 11.48 4.28
C ILE A 217 27.49 12.54 3.58
N ARG A 218 28.24 13.36 4.33
CA ARG A 218 29.07 14.43 3.75
C ARG A 218 30.18 13.90 2.84
N LEU A 219 30.64 12.67 3.07
CA LEU A 219 31.60 11.96 2.21
C LEU A 219 30.95 11.25 1.01
N GLY A 220 29.62 11.25 0.90
CA GLY A 220 28.90 10.55 -0.16
C GLY A 220 28.80 9.03 0.02
N ALA A 221 29.18 8.50 1.19
CA ALA A 221 29.12 7.07 1.52
C ALA A 221 27.72 6.58 1.91
N ILE A 222 26.89 7.47 2.45
CA ILE A 222 25.45 7.25 2.63
C ILE A 222 24.72 8.32 1.81
N THR A 223 23.78 7.88 0.99
CA THR A 223 22.97 8.76 0.13
C THR A 223 21.51 8.27 0.12
N TRP A 224 20.63 8.96 -0.58
CA TRP A 224 19.22 8.61 -0.70
C TRP A 224 18.65 8.97 -2.07
N HIS A 225 17.49 8.41 -2.39
CA HIS A 225 16.69 8.80 -3.55
C HIS A 225 15.65 9.87 -3.16
N ALA A 226 14.98 10.47 -4.14
CA ALA A 226 14.10 11.62 -3.92
C ALA A 226 12.79 11.30 -3.18
N GLY A 227 12.19 10.13 -3.44
CA GLY A 227 10.95 9.72 -2.77
C GLY A 227 11.14 9.37 -1.28
N ALA A 228 10.13 9.62 -0.43
CA ALA A 228 10.21 9.41 1.02
C ALA A 228 10.54 7.97 1.44
N MET A 229 9.76 7.01 0.93
CA MET A 229 9.79 5.55 1.19
C MET A 229 9.30 4.80 -0.08
N ASN A 230 8.94 3.53 0.04
CA ASN A 230 8.15 2.80 -0.96
C ASN A 230 6.68 3.25 -0.91
N MET A 231 6.36 4.27 -1.69
CA MET A 231 5.08 4.97 -1.61
C MET A 231 4.02 4.40 -2.56
N GLN A 232 2.77 4.41 -2.12
CA GLN A 232 1.60 4.31 -3.00
C GLN A 232 1.23 5.70 -3.53
N TYR A 233 1.95 6.17 -4.56
CA TYR A 233 1.75 7.50 -5.15
C TYR A 233 0.35 7.73 -5.71
N GLU A 234 -0.39 6.68 -6.05
CA GLU A 234 -1.79 6.79 -6.48
C GLU A 234 -2.77 7.23 -5.38
N TRP A 235 -2.35 7.21 -4.11
CA TRP A 235 -3.18 7.63 -2.98
C TRP A 235 -2.90 9.05 -2.48
N MET A 236 -1.87 9.71 -3.00
CA MET A 236 -1.50 11.06 -2.60
C MET A 236 -2.08 12.12 -3.55
N ASN A 237 -2.38 13.28 -2.98
CA ASN A 237 -2.57 14.52 -3.72
C ASN A 237 -1.24 15.30 -3.85
N GLU A 238 -1.27 16.41 -4.58
CA GLU A 238 -0.08 17.22 -4.86
C GLU A 238 0.61 17.76 -3.60
N GLN A 239 -0.15 18.13 -2.56
CA GLN A 239 0.45 18.67 -1.32
C GLN A 239 1.23 17.60 -0.56
N VAL A 240 0.71 16.37 -0.46
CA VAL A 240 1.43 15.30 0.24
C VAL A 240 2.60 14.76 -0.59
N LEU A 241 2.47 14.73 -1.93
CA LEU A 241 3.62 14.44 -2.81
C LEU A 241 4.77 15.42 -2.57
N ASN A 242 4.48 16.73 -2.51
CA ASN A 242 5.51 17.73 -2.26
C ASN A 242 6.16 17.54 -0.89
N GLN A 243 5.38 17.34 0.18
CA GLN A 243 5.92 17.06 1.51
C GLN A 243 6.77 15.77 1.57
N SER A 244 6.41 14.76 0.79
CA SER A 244 7.21 13.53 0.63
C SER A 244 8.58 13.82 0.01
N LEU A 245 8.63 14.66 -1.03
CA LEU A 245 9.88 15.06 -1.70
C LEU A 245 10.70 16.08 -0.87
N ASP A 246 10.02 16.94 -0.09
CA ASP A 246 10.65 17.95 0.77
C ASP A 246 11.59 17.32 1.80
N LEU A 247 11.28 16.11 2.30
CA LEU A 247 12.15 15.37 3.20
C LEU A 247 13.55 15.14 2.59
N SER A 248 13.62 14.79 1.31
CA SER A 248 14.87 14.60 0.59
C SER A 248 15.64 15.93 0.43
N VAL A 249 14.93 16.98 0.02
CA VAL A 249 15.50 18.32 -0.19
C VAL A 249 16.02 18.92 1.12
N ALA A 250 15.27 18.76 2.22
CA ALA A 250 15.64 19.24 3.54
C ALA A 250 16.94 18.57 4.04
N LEU A 251 17.07 17.25 3.85
CA LEU A 251 18.31 16.53 4.17
C LEU A 251 19.49 17.02 3.32
N ALA A 252 19.27 17.20 2.01
CA ALA A 252 20.32 17.67 1.10
C ALA A 252 20.83 19.06 1.52
N LYS A 253 19.92 19.97 1.86
CA LYS A 253 20.23 21.29 2.41
C LYS A 253 20.96 21.20 3.75
N ARG A 254 20.50 20.37 4.70
CA ARG A 254 21.09 20.18 6.03
C ARG A 254 22.56 19.77 5.95
N PHE A 255 22.88 18.86 5.03
CA PHE A 255 24.25 18.33 4.89
C PHE A 255 25.06 18.98 3.76
N SER A 256 24.47 19.95 3.06
CA SER A 256 25.11 20.64 1.92
C SER A 256 25.59 19.68 0.83
N VAL A 257 24.75 18.70 0.50
CA VAL A 257 24.97 17.73 -0.59
C VAL A 257 23.98 17.98 -1.73
N PRO A 258 24.22 17.48 -2.95
CA PRO A 258 23.29 17.63 -4.06
C PRO A 258 21.91 17.05 -3.76
N VAL A 259 20.86 17.67 -4.31
CA VAL A 259 19.48 17.17 -4.21
C VAL A 259 19.32 15.98 -5.16
N PRO A 260 18.88 14.81 -4.68
CA PRO A 260 18.55 13.69 -5.56
C PRO A 260 17.30 13.98 -6.40
N CYS A 261 17.37 13.66 -7.69
CA CYS A 261 16.32 13.90 -8.69
C CYS A 261 15.71 12.59 -9.23
N VAL A 262 15.96 11.47 -8.54
CA VAL A 262 15.47 10.15 -8.91
C VAL A 262 14.49 9.66 -7.87
N VAL A 263 13.25 9.39 -8.25
CA VAL A 263 12.28 8.67 -7.43
C VAL A 263 12.47 7.17 -7.66
N SER A 264 12.73 6.43 -6.59
CA SER A 264 12.84 4.97 -6.62
C SER A 264 11.70 4.36 -5.84
N VAL A 265 11.07 3.34 -6.42
CA VAL A 265 10.01 2.56 -5.78
C VAL A 265 10.27 1.09 -6.00
N ARG A 266 10.19 0.28 -4.96
CA ARG A 266 10.27 -1.17 -5.03
C ARG A 266 9.00 -1.76 -4.44
N ASP A 267 8.65 -2.95 -4.90
CA ASP A 267 7.42 -3.69 -4.54
C ASP A 267 6.12 -3.09 -5.08
N VAL A 268 5.87 -1.79 -4.93
CA VAL A 268 4.70 -1.11 -5.52
C VAL A 268 4.85 -1.09 -7.06
N PRO A 269 4.03 -1.85 -7.82
CA PRO A 269 4.32 -2.11 -9.23
C PRO A 269 4.11 -0.92 -10.16
N GLY A 270 3.27 0.03 -9.76
CA GLY A 270 2.83 1.14 -10.61
C GLY A 270 2.86 2.51 -9.94
N VAL A 271 2.87 3.53 -10.79
CA VAL A 271 2.85 4.96 -10.47
C VAL A 271 1.99 5.64 -11.53
N PRO A 272 1.12 6.62 -11.18
CA PRO A 272 0.20 7.18 -12.16
C PRO A 272 0.91 8.21 -13.05
N ILE A 273 0.62 8.20 -14.35
CA ILE A 273 1.14 9.17 -15.32
C ILE A 273 0.71 10.60 -14.97
N ALA A 274 -0.41 10.75 -14.26
CA ALA A 274 -0.91 12.02 -13.73
C ALA A 274 0.13 12.76 -12.86
N MET A 275 1.04 12.01 -12.21
CA MET A 275 2.07 12.57 -11.33
C MET A 275 3.18 13.32 -12.08
N ILE A 276 3.35 13.07 -13.38
CA ILE A 276 4.49 13.55 -14.19
C ILE A 276 4.53 15.07 -14.27
N ARG A 277 3.36 15.73 -14.33
CA ARG A 277 3.28 17.19 -14.29
C ARG A 277 3.86 17.71 -12.98
N SER A 278 3.39 17.17 -11.86
CA SER A 278 3.82 17.59 -10.51
C SER A 278 5.31 17.32 -10.29
N LEU A 279 5.84 16.17 -10.72
CA LEU A 279 7.27 15.89 -10.63
C LEU A 279 8.11 16.90 -11.43
N ASN A 280 7.73 17.16 -12.69
CA ASN A 280 8.47 18.13 -13.52
C ASN A 280 8.45 19.53 -12.90
N GLN A 281 7.29 19.97 -12.42
CA GLN A 281 7.15 21.27 -11.78
C GLN A 281 8.03 21.35 -10.52
N TYR A 282 7.92 20.36 -9.62
CA TYR A 282 8.67 20.33 -8.37
C TYR A 282 10.18 20.31 -8.62
N PHE A 283 10.67 19.40 -9.46
CA PHE A 283 12.11 19.25 -9.70
C PHE A 283 12.70 20.38 -10.53
N SER A 284 11.90 21.17 -11.26
CA SER A 284 12.42 22.34 -11.99
C SER A 284 13.07 23.39 -11.09
N GLU A 285 12.73 23.42 -9.79
CA GLU A 285 13.33 24.32 -8.80
C GLU A 285 14.64 23.77 -8.20
N HIS A 286 14.93 22.48 -8.40
CA HIS A 286 15.98 21.76 -7.66
C HIS A 286 16.99 21.02 -8.53
N CYS A 287 16.63 20.69 -9.77
CA CYS A 287 17.36 19.77 -10.64
C CYS A 287 17.66 20.41 -11.99
N SER A 288 18.88 20.20 -12.50
CA SER A 288 19.29 20.63 -13.84
C SER A 288 18.87 19.64 -14.94
N SER A 289 18.68 18.37 -14.57
CA SER A 289 18.29 17.29 -15.48
C SER A 289 16.81 16.97 -15.33
N LYS A 290 16.21 16.36 -16.36
CA LYS A 290 14.87 15.77 -16.24
C LYS A 290 14.88 14.73 -15.11
N PRO A 291 13.86 14.73 -14.23
CA PRO A 291 13.80 13.77 -13.15
C PRO A 291 13.59 12.36 -13.68
N MET A 292 13.99 11.37 -12.88
CA MET A 292 13.86 9.95 -13.23
C MET A 292 12.97 9.20 -12.24
N VAL A 293 12.22 8.23 -12.73
CA VAL A 293 11.43 7.28 -11.95
C VAL A 293 11.94 5.87 -12.28
N THR A 294 12.36 5.12 -11.26
CA THR A 294 12.75 3.70 -11.37
C THR A 294 11.85 2.85 -10.49
N VAL A 295 11.22 1.83 -11.08
CA VAL A 295 10.32 0.91 -10.39
C VAL A 295 10.87 -0.50 -10.46
N GLY A 296 10.97 -1.17 -9.30
CA GLY A 296 11.25 -2.61 -9.23
C GLY A 296 9.96 -3.36 -8.94
N VAL A 297 9.52 -4.14 -9.92
CA VAL A 297 8.23 -4.83 -9.90
C VAL A 297 8.33 -6.09 -9.07
N ASN A 298 7.37 -6.31 -8.16
CA ASN A 298 7.32 -7.54 -7.38
C ASN A 298 7.23 -8.76 -8.28
N ALA A 299 8.02 -9.80 -7.99
CA ALA A 299 8.01 -11.02 -8.77
C ALA A 299 6.68 -11.79 -8.74
N ALA A 300 5.81 -11.41 -7.81
CA ALA A 300 4.49 -11.98 -7.63
C ALA A 300 3.44 -11.41 -8.62
N VAL A 301 3.73 -10.30 -9.31
CA VAL A 301 2.87 -9.72 -10.35
C VAL A 301 3.44 -9.96 -11.75
N THR A 302 2.59 -9.87 -12.77
CA THR A 302 3.01 -9.99 -14.17
C THR A 302 3.72 -8.72 -14.65
N ASP A 303 4.63 -8.88 -15.60
CA ASP A 303 5.35 -7.75 -16.21
C ASP A 303 4.40 -6.84 -16.97
N TYR A 304 4.61 -5.52 -16.85
CA TYR A 304 3.89 -4.52 -17.60
C TYR A 304 4.45 -4.36 -19.00
N ASP A 305 3.59 -4.14 -19.99
CA ASP A 305 4.01 -3.93 -21.37
C ASP A 305 4.49 -2.47 -21.53
N VAL A 306 5.72 -2.21 -21.07
CA VAL A 306 6.44 -0.93 -21.14
C VAL A 306 7.70 -1.09 -22.00
N PRO A 307 8.32 -0.01 -22.51
CA PRO A 307 9.56 -0.12 -23.26
C PRO A 307 10.69 -0.73 -22.40
N ASN A 308 11.48 -1.62 -23.01
CA ASN A 308 12.66 -2.17 -22.36
C ASN A 308 13.72 -1.08 -22.13
N GLY A 309 14.38 -1.09 -20.98
CA GLY A 309 15.45 -0.15 -20.67
C GLY A 309 14.96 1.20 -20.14
N LEU A 310 15.57 2.30 -20.63
CA LEU A 310 15.15 3.67 -20.34
C LEU A 310 14.20 4.18 -21.41
N PHE A 311 13.19 4.94 -21.00
CA PHE A 311 12.28 5.63 -21.90
C PHE A 311 11.86 6.99 -21.34
N ARG A 312 11.32 7.86 -22.20
CA ARG A 312 10.61 9.07 -21.75
C ARG A 312 9.18 8.68 -21.44
N TRP A 313 8.80 8.74 -20.18
CA TRP A 313 7.44 8.49 -19.76
C TRP A 313 6.71 9.82 -19.62
N GLY A 314 5.63 10.04 -20.36
CA GLY A 314 4.93 11.32 -20.36
C GLY A 314 3.93 11.49 -21.49
N THR A 315 3.17 12.58 -21.45
CA THR A 315 2.09 12.87 -22.40
C THR A 315 2.55 13.67 -23.62
N SER A 316 3.77 14.22 -23.59
CA SER A 316 4.34 15.00 -24.68
C SER A 316 5.87 15.04 -24.63
N GLN A 317 6.48 15.58 -25.69
CA GLN A 317 7.92 15.76 -25.80
C GLN A 317 8.52 16.68 -24.72
N ASP A 318 7.73 17.57 -24.11
CA ASP A 318 8.21 18.52 -23.11
C ASP A 318 7.82 18.15 -21.66
N SER A 319 6.76 17.35 -21.51
CA SER A 319 6.21 16.91 -20.23
C SER A 319 6.40 15.40 -20.04
N TYR A 320 7.62 15.02 -19.69
CA TYR A 320 8.02 13.65 -19.40
C TYR A 320 8.98 13.58 -18.22
N VAL A 321 9.10 12.39 -17.64
CA VAL A 321 10.22 11.97 -16.78
C VAL A 321 10.98 10.84 -17.47
N ILE A 322 12.21 10.57 -17.06
CA ILE A 322 12.91 9.36 -17.51
C ILE A 322 12.33 8.19 -16.71
N GLY A 323 11.81 7.17 -17.39
CA GLY A 323 11.18 6.00 -16.78
C GLY A 323 12.01 4.75 -17.00
N THR A 324 12.03 3.87 -15.99
CA THR A 324 12.53 2.50 -16.13
C THR A 324 11.83 1.56 -15.16
N TRP A 325 11.43 0.39 -15.67
CA TRP A 325 10.71 -0.65 -14.93
C TRP A 325 11.50 -1.94 -14.98
N HIS A 326 11.80 -2.47 -13.82
CA HIS A 326 12.59 -3.67 -13.64
C HIS A 326 11.65 -4.83 -13.31
N SER A 327 11.37 -5.63 -14.33
CA SER A 327 10.62 -6.87 -14.26
C SER A 327 11.22 -7.81 -13.23
N TYR A 328 10.39 -8.29 -12.28
CA TYR A 328 10.83 -9.07 -11.11
C TYR A 328 11.93 -8.39 -10.26
N GLY A 329 12.13 -7.08 -10.42
CA GLY A 329 13.16 -6.28 -9.77
C GLY A 329 12.90 -5.96 -8.29
N TYR A 330 12.03 -6.73 -7.64
CA TYR A 330 11.87 -6.69 -6.20
C TYR A 330 13.12 -7.27 -5.50
N PRO A 331 13.63 -6.62 -4.45
CA PRO A 331 14.90 -7.01 -3.85
C PRO A 331 14.89 -8.41 -3.22
N ASN A 332 15.73 -9.29 -3.77
CA ASN A 332 16.20 -10.50 -3.11
C ASN A 332 17.61 -10.29 -2.55
N ASN A 333 18.07 -11.10 -1.59
CA ASN A 333 19.45 -10.96 -1.11
C ASN A 333 20.46 -11.33 -2.22
N PRO A 334 21.53 -10.54 -2.44
CA PRO A 334 22.59 -10.92 -3.37
C PRO A 334 23.24 -12.24 -2.97
N GLY A 335 23.58 -13.04 -3.97
CA GLY A 335 24.24 -14.32 -3.82
C GLY A 335 25.76 -14.19 -3.74
N SER A 336 26.43 -15.29 -3.41
CA SER A 336 27.88 -15.30 -3.15
C SER A 336 28.74 -15.70 -4.35
N VAL A 337 28.11 -16.18 -5.42
CA VAL A 337 28.81 -16.71 -6.61
C VAL A 337 28.05 -16.36 -7.87
N PHE A 338 28.74 -16.30 -9.00
CA PHE A 338 28.15 -15.97 -10.29
C PHE A 338 27.00 -16.89 -10.69
N THR A 339 27.16 -18.20 -10.46
CA THR A 339 26.16 -19.22 -10.83
C THR A 339 24.91 -19.18 -9.96
N ASN A 340 24.95 -18.44 -8.86
CA ASN A 340 23.82 -18.18 -7.99
C ASN A 340 23.95 -16.73 -7.48
N PRO A 341 23.70 -15.74 -8.37
CA PRO A 341 23.92 -14.32 -8.08
C PRO A 341 22.86 -13.76 -7.13
N GLY A 342 21.84 -14.56 -6.78
CA GLY A 342 20.75 -14.17 -5.89
C GLY A 342 19.99 -12.98 -6.45
N GLY A 343 19.74 -11.97 -5.62
CA GLY A 343 19.08 -10.72 -6.00
C GLY A 343 20.00 -9.62 -6.56
N LEU A 344 21.19 -9.98 -7.04
CA LEU A 344 22.00 -9.05 -7.82
C LEU A 344 21.38 -8.89 -9.22
N SER A 345 21.23 -7.65 -9.66
CA SER A 345 20.65 -7.27 -10.94
C SER A 345 21.52 -7.69 -12.12
N LEU A 346 21.39 -8.95 -12.53
CA LEU A 346 21.99 -9.49 -13.76
C LEU A 346 20.96 -9.61 -14.87
N ASP A 347 19.74 -10.04 -14.52
CA ASP A 347 18.67 -10.30 -15.49
C ASP A 347 17.89 -9.03 -15.87
N ASP A 348 17.95 -7.98 -15.04
CA ASP A 348 17.17 -6.73 -15.15
C ASP A 348 18.06 -5.47 -15.20
N ILE A 349 19.35 -5.63 -15.51
CA ILE A 349 20.30 -4.53 -15.65
C ILE A 349 19.90 -3.58 -16.79
N ILE A 350 20.00 -2.28 -16.55
CA ILE A 350 19.67 -1.26 -17.56
C ILE A 350 20.95 -0.81 -18.23
N ILE A 351 21.03 -1.00 -19.54
CA ILE A 351 22.15 -0.54 -20.35
C ILE A 351 21.69 0.60 -21.25
N VAL A 352 22.52 1.64 -21.35
CA VAL A 352 22.39 2.76 -22.29
C VAL A 352 23.44 2.57 -23.38
N PRO A 353 23.11 1.87 -24.49
CA PRO A 353 24.12 1.41 -25.45
C PRO A 353 24.85 2.54 -26.16
N GLN A 354 24.21 3.70 -26.33
CA GLN A 354 24.78 4.86 -27.03
C GLN A 354 26.10 5.33 -26.41
N ILE A 355 26.22 5.22 -25.08
CA ILE A 355 27.35 5.71 -24.29
C ILE A 355 28.01 4.63 -23.44
N GLY A 356 27.49 3.40 -23.47
CA GLY A 356 28.13 2.26 -22.80
C GLY A 356 28.02 2.30 -21.28
N ILE A 357 26.96 2.89 -20.74
CA ILE A 357 26.75 3.03 -19.29
C ILE A 357 25.63 2.08 -18.85
N GLY A 358 25.87 1.35 -17.76
CA GLY A 358 24.90 0.45 -17.14
C GLY A 358 24.50 0.86 -15.72
N LEU A 359 23.31 0.46 -15.30
CA LEU A 359 22.79 0.56 -13.93
C LEU A 359 22.39 -0.83 -13.44
N ALA A 360 23.04 -1.27 -12.35
CA ALA A 360 22.74 -2.52 -11.67
C ALA A 360 22.39 -2.27 -10.20
N PHE A 361 21.49 -3.09 -9.67
CA PHE A 361 21.11 -3.10 -8.27
C PHE A 361 21.76 -4.26 -7.50
N ALA A 362 22.32 -3.96 -6.34
CA ALA A 362 22.71 -4.94 -5.33
C ALA A 362 21.82 -4.73 -4.09
N PHE A 363 20.51 -4.90 -4.28
CA PHE A 363 19.55 -4.61 -3.23
C PHE A 363 19.41 -5.81 -2.30
N ARG A 364 19.17 -5.58 -1.01
CA ARG A 364 18.80 -6.64 -0.07
C ARG A 364 17.29 -6.64 0.18
N THR A 365 16.77 -7.80 0.56
CA THR A 365 15.34 -7.97 0.82
C THR A 365 14.87 -7.24 2.10
N ASP A 366 13.59 -7.38 2.43
CA ASP A 366 12.86 -6.65 3.46
C ASP A 366 13.67 -6.46 4.74
N ASN A 367 13.92 -5.20 5.08
CA ASN A 367 14.49 -4.78 6.35
C ASN A 367 15.82 -5.47 6.72
N GLN A 368 16.61 -5.91 5.73
CA GLN A 368 17.93 -6.53 5.97
C GLN A 368 19.08 -5.52 6.11
N GLY A 369 18.83 -4.24 5.79
CA GLY A 369 19.81 -3.17 5.87
C GLY A 369 20.92 -3.22 4.80
N PRO A 370 22.07 -2.58 5.01
CA PRO A 370 23.21 -2.58 4.07
C PRO A 370 23.87 -3.97 3.99
N PRO A 371 24.83 -4.18 3.07
CA PRO A 371 25.69 -5.38 3.06
C PRO A 371 26.23 -5.75 4.47
N MET A 372 26.41 -7.04 4.72
CA MET A 372 26.91 -7.55 6.01
C MET A 372 28.42 -7.36 6.14
N SER A 373 29.15 -7.29 5.02
CA SER A 373 30.61 -7.27 5.01
C SER A 373 31.17 -6.68 3.71
N ILE A 374 32.46 -6.33 3.75
CA ILE A 374 33.24 -5.94 2.58
C ILE A 374 33.30 -7.08 1.54
N SER A 375 33.32 -8.34 2.01
CA SER A 375 33.33 -9.50 1.13
C SER A 375 32.07 -9.58 0.28
N GLU A 376 30.90 -9.24 0.83
CA GLU A 376 29.64 -9.22 0.07
C GLU A 376 29.70 -8.16 -1.05
N ILE A 377 30.22 -6.96 -0.75
CA ILE A 377 30.37 -5.88 -1.73
C ILE A 377 31.34 -6.30 -2.86
N HIS A 378 32.49 -6.84 -2.50
CA HIS A 378 33.49 -7.29 -3.48
C HIS A 378 32.97 -8.46 -4.33
N GLN A 379 32.21 -9.39 -3.74
CA GLN A 379 31.58 -10.48 -4.48
C GLN A 379 30.57 -9.96 -5.51
N ASN A 380 29.71 -9.01 -5.13
CA ASN A 380 28.78 -8.39 -6.07
C ASN A 380 29.51 -7.76 -7.26
N HIS A 381 30.60 -7.01 -6.99
CA HIS A 381 31.40 -6.41 -8.05
C HIS A 381 32.08 -7.47 -8.94
N GLU A 382 32.59 -8.54 -8.34
CA GLU A 382 33.27 -9.60 -9.08
C GLU A 382 32.32 -10.41 -9.97
N ILE A 383 31.10 -10.67 -9.49
CA ILE A 383 30.04 -11.26 -10.32
C ILE A 383 29.75 -10.36 -11.52
N LEU A 384 29.59 -9.05 -11.32
CA LEU A 384 29.36 -8.12 -12.42
C LEU A 384 30.55 -8.02 -13.39
N ARG A 385 31.79 -8.07 -12.90
CA ARG A 385 32.99 -8.09 -13.78
C ARG A 385 33.03 -9.34 -14.66
N GLN A 386 32.56 -10.47 -14.15
CA GLN A 386 32.44 -11.70 -14.93
C GLN A 386 31.36 -11.59 -16.02
N SER A 387 30.24 -10.91 -15.73
CA SER A 387 29.17 -10.65 -16.70
C SER A 387 29.58 -9.62 -17.77
N TYR A 388 30.34 -8.60 -17.36
CA TYR A 388 30.72 -7.46 -18.19
C TYR A 388 32.24 -7.26 -18.19
N PRO A 389 32.99 -8.17 -18.85
CA PRO A 389 34.43 -8.11 -18.89
C PRO A 389 34.91 -6.84 -19.59
N GLY A 390 35.72 -6.05 -18.90
CA GLY A 390 36.27 -4.78 -19.39
C GLY A 390 35.48 -3.54 -18.96
N ALA A 391 34.28 -3.70 -18.38
CA ALA A 391 33.54 -2.58 -17.80
C ALA A 391 34.13 -2.19 -16.43
N GLU A 392 34.15 -0.88 -16.16
CA GLU A 392 34.44 -0.32 -14.85
C GLU A 392 33.23 -0.54 -13.92
N ILE A 393 33.35 -1.43 -12.95
CA ILE A 393 32.29 -1.68 -11.96
C ILE A 393 32.51 -0.78 -10.74
N ILE A 394 31.61 0.19 -10.53
CA ILE A 394 31.70 1.18 -9.46
C ILE A 394 30.52 1.10 -8.51
N SER A 395 30.77 1.26 -7.21
CA SER A 395 29.68 1.55 -6.27
C SER A 395 29.21 2.97 -6.53
N SER A 396 27.90 3.17 -6.71
CA SER A 396 27.35 4.44 -7.17
C SER A 396 25.97 4.75 -6.55
N SER A 397 25.38 5.86 -6.99
CA SER A 397 24.03 6.28 -6.63
C SER A 397 23.15 6.39 -7.87
N LEU A 398 21.83 6.41 -7.66
CA LEU A 398 20.87 6.69 -8.73
C LEU A 398 21.08 8.10 -9.33
N GLN A 399 21.45 9.07 -8.49
CA GLN A 399 21.73 10.44 -8.93
C GLN A 399 22.97 10.48 -9.86
N ASN A 400 24.05 9.79 -9.50
CA ASN A 400 25.26 9.73 -10.33
C ASN A 400 24.98 9.08 -11.68
N PHE A 401 24.16 8.03 -11.71
CA PHE A 401 23.74 7.41 -12.98
C PHE A 401 22.93 8.40 -13.84
N LEU A 402 21.97 9.13 -13.26
CA LEU A 402 21.19 10.14 -13.97
C LEU A 402 22.07 11.24 -14.58
N GLU A 403 23.10 11.68 -13.86
CA GLU A 403 24.08 12.66 -14.35
C GLU A 403 24.85 12.13 -15.56
N ASP A 404 25.35 10.89 -15.48
CA ASP A 404 26.15 10.24 -16.52
C ASP A 404 25.36 9.99 -17.82
N ILE A 405 24.04 9.81 -17.74
CA ILE A 405 23.17 9.60 -18.93
C ILE A 405 22.53 10.87 -19.48
N SER A 406 22.67 12.02 -18.80
CA SER A 406 21.91 13.24 -19.09
C SER A 406 22.04 13.75 -20.53
N GLY A 407 23.14 13.45 -21.21
CA GLY A 407 23.40 13.87 -22.59
C GLY A 407 22.63 13.11 -23.68
N VAL A 408 21.94 11.99 -23.35
CA VAL A 408 21.25 11.14 -24.32
C VAL A 408 19.76 10.94 -24.03
N THR A 409 19.21 11.61 -23.02
CA THR A 409 17.83 11.38 -22.54
C THR A 409 16.77 11.76 -23.57
N ASP A 410 17.08 12.69 -24.48
CA ASP A 410 16.15 13.20 -25.48
C ASP A 410 15.99 12.23 -26.67
N GLU A 411 16.92 11.28 -26.83
CA GLU A 411 16.89 10.24 -27.86
C GLU A 411 16.01 9.04 -27.48
N LEU A 412 15.60 8.95 -26.20
CA LEU A 412 14.80 7.85 -25.69
C LEU A 412 13.38 7.86 -26.28
N ALA A 413 12.79 6.67 -26.44
CA ALA A 413 11.42 6.51 -26.93
C ALA A 413 10.41 7.15 -25.96
N LEU A 414 9.40 7.84 -26.50
CA LEU A 414 8.28 8.36 -25.71
C LEU A 414 7.24 7.26 -25.49
N PHE A 415 6.79 7.10 -24.24
CA PHE A 415 5.73 6.21 -23.82
C PHE A 415 4.72 6.97 -22.98
N ASP A 416 3.44 6.85 -23.32
CA ASP A 416 2.34 7.61 -22.73
C ASP A 416 1.32 6.72 -22.02
N GLY A 417 1.57 5.42 -21.85
CA GLY A 417 0.68 4.54 -21.09
C GLY A 417 0.70 4.86 -19.59
N ASP A 418 -0.48 4.89 -18.96
CA ASP A 418 -0.60 4.95 -17.50
C ASP A 418 -0.23 3.60 -16.88
N ILE A 419 0.65 3.61 -15.88
CA ILE A 419 1.19 2.40 -15.27
C ILE A 419 0.64 2.29 -13.85
N SER A 420 -0.62 1.90 -13.72
CA SER A 420 -1.31 1.91 -12.43
C SER A 420 -0.80 0.87 -11.42
N ASP A 421 -0.84 1.25 -10.15
CA ASP A 421 -0.50 0.42 -8.98
C ASP A 421 -1.53 -0.69 -8.78
N SER A 422 -1.06 -1.93 -8.81
CA SER A 422 -1.89 -3.12 -8.55
C SER A 422 -1.92 -3.54 -7.09
N TRP A 423 -1.30 -2.80 -6.18
CA TRP A 423 -1.45 -2.94 -4.73
C TRP A 423 -2.60 -2.07 -4.17
N LEU A 424 -3.24 -1.24 -4.99
CA LEU A 424 -4.29 -0.29 -4.57
C LEU A 424 -5.49 -0.90 -3.85
N GLN A 425 -5.87 -2.14 -4.14
CA GLN A 425 -6.96 -2.82 -3.43
C GLN A 425 -6.75 -2.81 -1.91
N GLY A 426 -5.49 -2.82 -1.46
CA GLY A 426 -5.13 -2.78 -0.06
C GLY A 426 -5.65 -1.51 0.65
N ILE A 427 -5.75 -0.39 -0.05
CA ILE A 427 -6.25 0.89 0.51
C ILE A 427 -7.70 0.73 1.00
N GLY A 428 -8.55 0.05 0.23
CA GLY A 428 -9.95 -0.17 0.59
C GLY A 428 -10.18 -1.07 1.82
N SER A 429 -9.13 -1.63 2.42
CA SER A 429 -9.20 -2.49 3.60
C SER A 429 -9.37 -1.75 4.93
N ASP A 430 -9.06 -0.44 4.96
CA ASP A 430 -9.30 0.40 6.13
C ASP A 430 -10.08 1.68 5.79
N PRO A 431 -11.41 1.59 5.58
CA PRO A 431 -12.23 2.76 5.24
C PRO A 431 -12.10 3.91 6.23
N LYS A 432 -11.91 3.61 7.53
CA LYS A 432 -11.71 4.65 8.55
C LYS A 432 -10.40 5.41 8.32
N ARG A 433 -9.29 4.69 8.16
CA ARG A 433 -7.97 5.29 7.90
C ARG A 433 -7.99 6.10 6.60
N VAL A 434 -8.65 5.57 5.57
CA VAL A 434 -8.78 6.23 4.27
C VAL A 434 -9.55 7.55 4.36
N GLN A 435 -10.70 7.56 5.05
CA GLN A 435 -11.49 8.77 5.29
C GLN A 435 -10.69 9.83 6.05
N GLN A 436 -9.99 9.43 7.12
CA GLN A 436 -9.13 10.33 7.89
C GLN A 436 -8.03 10.93 7.01
N TYR A 437 -7.39 10.13 6.16
CA TYR A 437 -6.36 10.60 5.25
C TYR A 437 -6.90 11.60 4.23
N GLN A 438 -8.02 11.27 3.58
CA GLN A 438 -8.65 12.14 2.59
C GLN A 438 -9.08 13.47 3.20
N ALA A 439 -9.61 13.48 4.43
CA ALA A 439 -9.93 14.70 5.17
C ALA A 439 -8.69 15.59 5.42
N VAL A 440 -7.57 14.99 5.86
CA VAL A 440 -6.32 15.73 6.08
C VAL A 440 -5.77 16.30 4.77
N GLN A 441 -5.78 15.51 3.69
CA GLN A 441 -5.32 15.95 2.37
C GLN A 441 -6.12 17.16 1.86
N ARG A 442 -7.45 17.15 1.99
CA ARG A 442 -8.31 18.29 1.64
C ARG A 442 -8.06 19.52 2.51
N ALA A 443 -7.88 19.31 3.82
CA ALA A 443 -7.59 20.39 4.75
C ALA A 443 -6.25 21.08 4.41
N LEU A 444 -5.23 20.30 4.05
CA LEU A 444 -3.94 20.83 3.58
C LEU A 444 -4.09 21.64 2.30
N THR A 445 -4.75 21.09 1.27
CA THR A 445 -5.04 21.83 0.03
C THR A 445 -5.74 23.15 0.33
N THR A 446 -6.81 23.11 1.13
CA THR A 446 -7.57 24.31 1.53
C THR A 446 -6.70 25.32 2.28
N CYS A 447 -5.81 24.84 3.16
CA CYS A 447 -4.94 25.70 3.94
C CYS A 447 -3.94 26.46 3.06
N PHE A 448 -3.30 25.78 2.11
CA PHE A 448 -2.40 26.40 1.14
C PHE A 448 -3.14 27.35 0.18
N GLU A 449 -4.30 26.95 -0.35
CA GLU A 449 -5.13 27.80 -1.24
C GLU A 449 -5.56 29.11 -0.55
N ARG A 450 -5.84 29.04 0.76
CA ARG A 450 -6.22 30.20 1.58
C ARG A 450 -5.03 31.00 2.09
N ASN A 451 -3.79 30.62 1.75
CA ASN A 451 -2.55 31.21 2.28
C ASN A 451 -2.47 31.19 3.82
N LEU A 452 -3.06 30.17 4.45
CA LEU A 452 -2.96 29.91 5.89
C LEU A 452 -1.81 28.95 6.24
N CYS A 453 -1.31 28.23 5.24
CA CYS A 453 -0.14 27.37 5.31
C CYS A 453 0.96 27.90 4.39
N SER A 454 2.20 27.69 4.77
CA SER A 454 3.42 28.00 4.05
C SER A 454 4.36 26.81 4.11
N LYS A 455 5.16 26.61 3.05
CA LYS A 455 6.14 25.51 2.98
C LYS A 455 7.26 25.62 4.03
N ASN A 456 7.36 26.77 4.70
CA ASN A 456 8.37 27.02 5.74
C ASN A 456 7.81 26.86 7.16
N ASP A 457 6.54 26.47 7.33
CA ASP A 457 5.95 26.30 8.66
C ASP A 457 6.58 25.09 9.36
N GLU A 458 7.18 25.33 10.54
CA GLU A 458 7.94 24.30 11.26
C GLU A 458 7.06 23.11 11.67
N GLU A 459 5.81 23.37 12.08
CA GLU A 459 4.85 22.33 12.46
C GLU A 459 4.45 21.45 11.28
N LEU A 460 4.35 22.01 10.07
CA LEU A 460 4.05 21.23 8.87
C LEU A 460 5.26 20.40 8.43
N ILE A 461 6.47 20.98 8.50
CA ILE A 461 7.72 20.27 8.23
C ILE A 461 7.87 19.11 9.22
N ASP A 462 7.63 19.33 10.51
CA ASP A 462 7.74 18.28 11.51
C ASP A 462 6.64 17.24 11.39
N GLY A 463 5.42 17.68 11.14
CA GLY A 463 4.26 16.82 10.90
C GLY A 463 4.41 15.95 9.66
N SER A 464 5.15 16.42 8.63
CA SER A 464 5.31 15.70 7.37
C SER A 464 5.82 14.27 7.58
N ARG A 465 6.74 14.03 8.53
CA ARG A 465 7.26 12.69 8.86
C ARG A 465 6.14 11.72 9.27
N TYR A 466 5.11 12.22 9.93
CA TYR A 466 3.97 11.39 10.32
C TYR A 466 2.95 11.24 9.20
N LEU A 467 2.67 12.34 8.47
CA LEU A 467 1.71 12.33 7.38
C LEU A 467 2.14 11.41 6.24
N VAL A 468 3.38 11.53 5.77
CA VAL A 468 3.86 10.78 4.59
C VAL A 468 4.06 9.29 4.90
N LYS A 469 4.13 8.90 6.18
CA LYS A 469 4.14 7.47 6.54
C LYS A 469 2.79 6.78 6.27
N ILE A 470 1.70 7.53 6.21
CA ILE A 470 0.37 6.96 5.97
C ILE A 470 0.26 6.29 4.58
N PRO A 471 0.64 6.94 3.47
CA PRO A 471 0.60 6.33 2.12
C PRO A 471 1.80 5.44 1.75
N GLU A 472 2.64 5.06 2.72
CA GLU A 472 3.65 4.02 2.50
C GLU A 472 2.96 2.64 2.40
N HIS A 473 3.44 1.77 1.51
CA HIS A 473 2.72 0.54 1.15
C HIS A 473 2.64 -0.51 2.27
N THR A 474 3.48 -0.44 3.30
CA THR A 474 3.42 -1.30 4.48
C THR A 474 2.40 -0.83 5.52
N TRP A 475 1.37 -1.64 5.72
CA TRP A 475 0.27 -1.42 6.64
C TRP A 475 0.36 -2.33 7.88
N GLY A 476 1.22 -3.34 7.89
CA GLY A 476 1.42 -4.17 9.07
C GLY A 476 2.19 -5.45 8.78
N LEU A 477 1.97 -6.45 9.62
CA LEU A 477 2.67 -7.73 9.54
C LEU A 477 2.28 -8.54 8.30
N PRO A 478 3.15 -9.48 7.85
CA PRO A 478 2.92 -10.27 6.63
C PRO A 478 1.57 -10.97 6.61
N SER A 479 1.23 -11.83 7.58
CA SER A 479 -0.11 -12.43 7.66
C SER A 479 -0.30 -13.14 9.01
N VAL A 480 -1.49 -13.71 9.22
CA VAL A 480 -1.82 -14.53 10.39
C VAL A 480 -1.55 -16.04 10.21
N TYR A 481 -1.14 -16.48 9.01
CA TYR A 481 -0.82 -17.88 8.62
C TYR A 481 -1.84 -18.98 9.04
N ASP A 482 -3.05 -18.61 9.43
CA ASP A 482 -4.17 -19.55 9.66
C ASP A 482 -4.90 -19.81 8.35
N GLN A 483 -4.99 -21.06 7.91
CA GLN A 483 -5.68 -21.45 6.67
C GLN A 483 -6.89 -22.38 6.93
N VAL A 484 -7.42 -22.39 8.16
CA VAL A 484 -8.45 -23.36 8.56
C VAL A 484 -9.71 -22.67 9.08
N ASN A 485 -9.55 -21.62 9.90
CA ASN A 485 -10.66 -21.00 10.61
C ASN A 485 -11.27 -19.87 9.77
N TRP A 486 -11.96 -20.25 8.69
CA TRP A 486 -12.44 -19.34 7.65
C TRP A 486 -13.85 -18.81 7.87
N SER A 487 -14.82 -19.66 8.23
CA SER A 487 -16.19 -19.19 8.43
C SER A 487 -16.25 -18.18 9.57
N ASN A 488 -17.19 -17.23 9.55
CA ASN A 488 -17.32 -16.24 10.62
C ASN A 488 -17.37 -16.90 12.02
N LYS A 489 -18.07 -18.04 12.15
CA LYS A 489 -18.13 -18.80 13.41
C LYS A 489 -16.76 -19.32 13.86
N GLN A 490 -15.98 -19.92 12.96
CA GLN A 490 -14.63 -20.41 13.27
C GLN A 490 -13.66 -19.25 13.54
N PHE A 491 -13.72 -18.20 12.72
CA PHE A 491 -12.86 -17.03 12.87
C PHE A 491 -13.02 -16.39 14.26
N GLN A 492 -14.25 -16.27 14.77
CA GLN A 492 -14.49 -15.72 16.11
C GLN A 492 -13.83 -16.52 17.25
N THR A 493 -13.52 -17.80 17.07
CA THR A 493 -12.83 -18.59 18.10
C THR A 493 -11.32 -18.32 18.15
N VAL A 494 -10.73 -17.85 17.03
CA VAL A 494 -9.28 -17.65 16.91
C VAL A 494 -8.85 -16.19 16.85
N ILE A 495 -9.78 -15.24 16.67
CA ILE A 495 -9.50 -13.80 16.51
C ILE A 495 -8.71 -13.18 17.68
N ASN A 496 -8.78 -13.78 18.87
CA ASN A 496 -8.07 -13.33 20.06
C ASN A 496 -6.76 -14.11 20.35
N THR A 497 -6.33 -14.99 19.45
CA THR A 497 -5.03 -15.67 19.55
C THR A 497 -3.88 -14.69 19.27
N GLN A 498 -2.66 -15.04 19.68
CA GLN A 498 -1.52 -14.12 19.58
C GLN A 498 -1.23 -13.63 18.15
N SER A 499 -1.29 -14.54 17.16
CA SER A 499 -1.04 -14.19 15.75
C SER A 499 -2.02 -13.11 15.26
N PHE A 500 -3.32 -13.31 15.49
CA PHE A 500 -4.37 -12.36 15.11
C PHE A 500 -4.27 -11.05 15.89
N ASN A 501 -3.96 -11.12 17.19
CA ASN A 501 -3.73 -9.92 17.99
C ASN A 501 -2.52 -9.12 17.50
N ASN A 502 -1.43 -9.78 17.08
CA ASN A 502 -0.24 -9.10 16.54
C ASN A 502 -0.58 -8.34 15.25
N CYS A 503 -1.24 -8.97 14.29
CA CYS A 503 -1.68 -8.27 13.08
C CYS A 503 -2.65 -7.13 13.41
N ARG A 504 -3.60 -7.33 14.33
CA ARG A 504 -4.50 -6.26 14.79
C ARG A 504 -3.72 -5.09 15.37
N LEU A 505 -2.73 -5.34 16.23
CA LEU A 505 -1.89 -4.30 16.82
C LEU A 505 -1.06 -3.57 15.76
N ALA A 506 -0.54 -4.30 14.77
CA ALA A 506 0.22 -3.73 13.65
C ALA A 506 -0.65 -2.77 12.80
N TRP A 507 -1.91 -3.11 12.53
CA TRP A 507 -2.81 -2.19 11.81
C TRP A 507 -3.23 -1.00 12.68
N LEU A 508 -3.41 -1.20 13.99
CA LEU A 508 -3.74 -0.11 14.91
C LEU A 508 -2.59 0.90 15.07
N GLU A 509 -1.32 0.46 15.08
CA GLU A 509 -0.19 1.39 15.11
C GLU A 509 -0.10 2.25 13.83
N GLN A 510 -0.47 1.73 12.66
CA GLN A 510 -0.52 2.58 11.46
C GLN A 510 -1.52 3.72 11.60
N ARG A 511 -2.67 3.50 12.26
CA ARG A 511 -3.64 4.56 12.53
C ARG A 511 -3.11 5.61 13.51
N LYS A 512 -2.11 5.28 14.35
CA LYS A 512 -1.51 6.24 15.29
C LYS A 512 -0.74 7.36 14.61
N PHE A 513 -0.34 7.21 13.35
CA PHE A 513 0.31 8.28 12.60
C PHE A 513 -0.62 9.49 12.36
N PHE A 514 -1.94 9.31 12.38
CA PHE A 514 -2.89 10.43 12.40
C PHE A 514 -2.83 11.21 13.70
N ASP A 515 -2.88 10.49 14.83
CA ASP A 515 -2.82 11.11 16.16
C ASP A 515 -1.50 11.91 16.28
N LEU A 516 -0.37 11.32 15.89
CA LEU A 516 0.94 12.00 15.88
C LEU A 516 0.97 13.24 15.00
N TYR A 517 0.38 13.17 13.80
CA TYR A 517 0.30 14.33 12.91
C TYR A 517 -0.56 15.45 13.53
N LEU A 518 -1.75 15.10 14.03
CA LEU A 518 -2.67 16.05 14.67
C LEU A 518 -2.06 16.72 15.90
N ASP A 519 -1.35 15.96 16.72
CA ASP A 519 -0.64 16.49 17.89
C ASP A 519 0.46 17.48 17.47
N THR A 520 1.17 17.18 16.38
CA THR A 520 2.25 18.03 15.86
C THR A 520 1.73 19.36 15.32
N VAL A 521 0.59 19.34 14.61
CA VAL A 521 0.01 20.54 14.01
C VAL A 521 -1.04 21.22 14.89
N HIS A 522 -1.21 20.80 16.15
CA HIS A 522 -2.31 21.22 17.03
C HIS A 522 -2.49 22.74 17.11
N ASP A 523 -1.38 23.48 17.24
CA ASP A 523 -1.39 24.94 17.37
C ASP A 523 -1.35 25.67 16.01
N HIS A 524 -1.26 24.92 14.91
CA HIS A 524 -1.21 25.46 13.54
C HIS A 524 -2.63 25.70 12.98
N PRO A 525 -2.87 26.76 12.16
CA PRO A 525 -4.19 27.04 11.56
C PRO A 525 -4.85 25.86 10.83
N VAL A 526 -4.04 24.97 10.23
CA VAL A 526 -4.52 23.78 9.52
C VAL A 526 -5.32 22.84 10.43
N TYR A 527 -5.02 22.77 11.73
CA TYR A 527 -5.68 21.87 12.66
C TYR A 527 -7.18 22.08 12.70
N ASN A 528 -7.63 23.34 12.77
CA ASN A 528 -9.06 23.67 12.77
C ASN A 528 -9.76 23.25 11.47
N ILE A 529 -9.07 23.35 10.33
CA ILE A 529 -9.59 22.91 9.04
C ILE A 529 -9.68 21.37 9.02
N ILE A 530 -8.66 20.68 9.52
CA ILE A 530 -8.68 19.21 9.66
C ILE A 530 -9.84 18.77 10.56
N GLN A 531 -10.04 19.41 11.71
CA GLN A 531 -11.17 19.09 12.60
C GLN A 531 -12.52 19.32 11.91
N GLN A 532 -12.66 20.35 11.09
CA GLN A 532 -13.89 20.57 10.29
C GLN A 532 -14.12 19.45 9.29
N GLU A 533 -13.10 19.06 8.53
CA GLU A 533 -13.17 17.97 7.55
C GLU A 533 -13.45 16.61 8.22
N LEU A 534 -12.79 16.32 9.35
CA LEU A 534 -13.01 15.10 10.13
C LEU A 534 -14.42 15.07 10.74
N ASN A 535 -14.88 16.19 11.29
CA ASN A 535 -16.25 16.28 11.82
C ASN A 535 -17.27 16.06 10.71
N ALA A 536 -17.07 16.62 9.52
CA ALA A 536 -17.95 16.36 8.38
C ALA A 536 -17.94 14.88 7.95
N ALA A 537 -16.78 14.23 7.93
CA ALA A 537 -16.67 12.81 7.58
C ALA A 537 -17.30 11.87 8.63
N PHE A 538 -17.25 12.22 9.92
CA PHE A 538 -17.63 11.31 11.01
C PHE A 538 -18.89 11.72 11.81
N SER A 539 -19.46 12.91 11.63
CA SER A 539 -20.65 13.35 12.41
C SER A 539 -21.92 12.57 12.07
N ASN A 540 -22.01 12.01 10.86
CA ASN A 540 -23.21 11.35 10.34
C ASN A 540 -23.18 9.82 10.48
N VAL A 541 -22.27 9.26 11.28
CA VAL A 541 -22.17 7.79 11.52
C VAL A 541 -23.23 7.30 12.52
N ALA A 542 -24.44 7.84 12.44
CA ALA A 542 -25.58 7.47 13.26
C ALA A 542 -26.78 7.13 12.38
N ARG A 543 -27.69 6.30 12.90
CA ARG A 543 -28.95 6.01 12.19
C ARG A 543 -29.68 7.31 11.85
N PRO A 544 -30.14 7.49 10.61
CA PRO A 544 -30.87 8.70 10.24
C PRO A 544 -32.10 8.93 11.11
N ASN A 545 -32.31 10.18 11.54
CA ASN A 545 -33.50 10.55 12.30
C ASN A 545 -34.73 10.66 11.38
N LEU A 546 -35.55 9.61 11.37
CA LEU A 546 -36.73 9.51 10.51
C LEU A 546 -37.86 10.51 10.87
N ALA A 547 -37.81 11.20 12.02
CA ALA A 547 -38.83 12.18 12.38
C ALA A 547 -38.93 13.34 11.37
N ARG A 548 -37.81 13.68 10.71
CA ARG A 548 -37.73 14.71 9.68
C ARG A 548 -38.15 14.23 8.29
N PHE A 549 -38.52 12.97 8.15
CA PHE A 549 -38.80 12.32 6.89
C PHE A 549 -40.22 11.76 6.84
N LYS A 550 -40.75 11.58 5.63
CA LYS A 550 -42.01 10.89 5.38
C LYS A 550 -41.80 9.78 4.34
N PRO A 551 -42.46 8.61 4.51
CA PRO A 551 -42.38 7.56 3.50
C PRO A 551 -43.01 8.02 2.19
N VAL A 552 -42.41 7.65 1.06
CA VAL A 552 -42.91 7.90 -0.29
C VAL A 552 -42.75 6.64 -1.15
N SER A 553 -43.49 6.55 -2.26
CA SER A 553 -43.34 5.43 -3.20
C SER A 553 -42.12 5.65 -4.09
N SER A 554 -41.30 4.62 -4.28
CA SER A 554 -40.17 4.66 -5.22
C SER A 554 -40.62 4.71 -6.68
N THR A 555 -41.85 4.28 -6.99
CA THR A 555 -42.43 4.32 -8.34
C THR A 555 -42.98 5.70 -8.74
N GLU A 556 -43.04 6.64 -7.80
CA GLU A 556 -43.42 8.03 -8.07
C GLU A 556 -42.27 8.77 -8.75
N THR A 557 -42.57 9.58 -9.76
CA THR A 557 -41.61 10.53 -10.34
C THR A 557 -41.71 11.86 -9.60
N PHE A 558 -40.60 12.27 -8.99
CA PHE A 558 -40.50 13.51 -8.23
C PHE A 558 -39.94 14.61 -9.11
N VAL A 559 -40.70 15.71 -9.25
CA VAL A 559 -40.24 16.92 -9.93
C VAL A 559 -39.63 17.86 -8.89
N LEU A 560 -38.32 18.09 -9.00
CA LEU A 560 -37.49 18.95 -8.17
C LEU A 560 -37.33 20.33 -8.83
N PHE A 561 -37.00 21.34 -8.03
CA PHE A 561 -36.74 22.72 -8.50
C PHE A 561 -37.82 23.25 -9.45
N ARG A 562 -39.11 23.08 -9.11
CA ARG A 562 -40.25 23.37 -10.00
C ARG A 562 -40.30 24.80 -10.53
N ALA A 563 -39.73 25.75 -9.78
CA ALA A 563 -39.66 27.16 -10.16
C ALA A 563 -38.46 27.48 -11.08
N SER A 564 -37.56 26.53 -11.31
CA SER A 564 -36.41 26.67 -12.19
C SER A 564 -36.83 26.71 -13.65
N SER A 565 -36.00 27.34 -14.49
CA SER A 565 -36.12 27.21 -15.95
C SER A 565 -35.92 25.78 -16.43
N ASN A 566 -35.21 24.94 -15.67
CA ASN A 566 -34.91 23.56 -16.04
C ASN A 566 -35.14 22.57 -14.87
N PRO A 567 -36.39 22.27 -14.50
CA PRO A 567 -36.69 21.35 -13.41
C PRO A 567 -36.12 19.94 -13.68
N LEU A 568 -35.71 19.28 -12.60
CA LEU A 568 -35.26 17.88 -12.63
C LEU A 568 -36.42 16.95 -12.31
N SER A 569 -36.48 15.80 -12.99
CA SER A 569 -37.36 14.69 -12.65
C SER A 569 -36.53 13.48 -12.25
N VAL A 570 -36.80 12.95 -11.05
CA VAL A 570 -36.11 11.79 -10.49
C VAL A 570 -37.09 10.68 -10.14
N THR A 571 -36.73 9.44 -10.44
CA THR A 571 -37.42 8.22 -10.00
C THR A 571 -36.40 7.24 -9.44
N PHE A 572 -36.79 6.46 -8.43
CA PHE A 572 -35.90 5.49 -7.77
C PHE A 572 -36.26 4.06 -8.16
N ASP A 573 -35.27 3.17 -8.19
CA ASP A 573 -35.51 1.75 -8.43
C ASP A 573 -36.27 1.13 -7.24
N GLN A 574 -37.35 0.39 -7.54
CA GLN A 574 -38.21 -0.21 -6.52
C GLN A 574 -37.54 -1.31 -5.69
N ASN A 575 -36.46 -1.90 -6.21
CA ASN A 575 -35.71 -2.96 -5.54
C ASN A 575 -34.39 -2.43 -4.98
N LEU A 576 -33.70 -1.53 -5.68
CA LEU A 576 -32.32 -1.19 -5.35
C LEU A 576 -32.20 0.16 -4.62
N GLY A 577 -33.22 1.03 -4.71
CA GLY A 577 -33.18 2.38 -4.15
C GLY A 577 -32.14 3.31 -4.80
N SER A 578 -31.52 2.87 -5.89
CA SER A 578 -30.70 3.66 -6.83
C SER A 578 -31.58 4.61 -7.63
N ILE A 579 -30.96 5.59 -8.29
CA ILE A 579 -31.68 6.45 -9.22
C ILE A 579 -31.87 5.69 -10.54
N SER A 580 -33.13 5.37 -10.84
CA SER A 580 -33.51 4.64 -12.06
C SER A 580 -33.83 5.59 -13.21
N ASN A 581 -34.26 6.81 -12.93
CA ASN A 581 -34.46 7.85 -13.93
C ASN A 581 -34.01 9.19 -13.37
N LEU A 582 -33.16 9.90 -14.12
CA LEU A 582 -32.80 11.28 -13.85
C LEU A 582 -32.82 12.05 -15.16
N THR A 583 -33.78 12.96 -15.27
CA THR A 583 -34.03 13.75 -16.47
C THR A 583 -34.11 15.22 -16.16
N ARG A 584 -33.50 16.01 -17.04
CA ARG A 584 -33.68 17.46 -17.10
C ARG A 584 -34.58 17.82 -18.27
N SER A 585 -35.30 18.93 -18.17
CA SER A 585 -36.28 19.42 -19.16
C SER A 585 -35.75 19.55 -20.60
N ASP A 586 -34.43 19.67 -20.79
CA ASP A 586 -33.74 19.66 -22.08
C ASP A 586 -33.55 18.25 -22.68
N LYS A 587 -34.18 17.22 -22.09
CA LYS A 587 -34.14 15.80 -22.49
C LYS A 587 -32.76 15.15 -22.36
N LEU A 588 -31.92 15.65 -21.46
CA LEU A 588 -30.73 14.94 -21.02
C LEU A 588 -31.12 13.83 -20.04
N PHE A 589 -30.73 12.59 -20.35
CA PHE A 589 -30.96 11.41 -19.51
C PHE A 589 -29.63 10.94 -18.91
N TRP A 590 -29.53 10.95 -17.58
CA TRP A 590 -28.38 10.39 -16.87
C TRP A 590 -28.64 8.98 -16.33
N ALA A 591 -29.91 8.60 -16.19
CA ALA A 591 -30.35 7.25 -15.86
C ALA A 591 -31.65 6.92 -16.62
N ASP A 592 -31.80 5.66 -17.07
CA ASP A 592 -32.89 5.22 -17.95
C ASP A 592 -33.49 3.84 -17.61
N GLY A 593 -33.33 3.40 -16.36
CA GLY A 593 -33.79 2.12 -15.83
C GLY A 593 -32.80 0.98 -16.08
N ASN A 594 -32.20 0.92 -17.27
CA ASN A 594 -31.12 -0.02 -17.61
C ASN A 594 -29.77 0.47 -17.09
N SER A 595 -29.55 1.78 -17.12
CA SER A 595 -28.36 2.44 -16.58
C SER A 595 -28.77 3.25 -15.36
N GLN A 596 -28.36 2.79 -14.19
CA GLN A 596 -28.74 3.37 -12.91
C GLN A 596 -27.55 4.07 -12.25
N LEU A 597 -27.83 5.12 -11.49
CA LEU A 597 -26.82 5.85 -10.71
C LEU A 597 -26.93 5.49 -9.22
N ALA A 598 -25.78 5.46 -8.55
CA ALA A 598 -25.65 5.18 -7.13
C ALA A 598 -26.18 3.79 -6.72
N THR A 599 -25.92 2.76 -7.53
CA THR A 599 -26.31 1.39 -7.18
C THR A 599 -25.31 0.77 -6.21
N TYR A 600 -25.73 0.56 -4.96
CA TYR A 600 -24.93 -0.18 -3.98
C TYR A 600 -24.87 -1.67 -4.34
N THR A 601 -23.70 -2.28 -4.16
CA THR A 601 -23.49 -3.71 -4.44
C THR A 601 -22.50 -4.29 -3.44
N TYR A 602 -22.82 -5.47 -2.92
CA TYR A 602 -21.93 -6.25 -2.06
C TYR A 602 -21.44 -7.49 -2.81
N ILE A 603 -20.14 -7.73 -2.84
CA ILE A 603 -19.52 -8.80 -3.64
C ILE A 603 -18.77 -9.73 -2.69
N THR A 604 -18.96 -11.03 -2.83
CA THR A 604 -18.17 -12.05 -2.15
C THR A 604 -17.34 -12.81 -3.17
N TYR A 605 -16.11 -13.18 -2.80
CA TYR A 605 -15.19 -13.93 -3.65
C TYR A 605 -14.87 -15.29 -3.01
N ASN A 606 -14.45 -16.24 -3.84
CA ASN A 606 -13.91 -17.52 -3.41
C ASN A 606 -12.62 -17.85 -4.17
N GLU A 607 -12.05 -19.03 -3.90
CA GLU A 607 -10.78 -19.45 -4.50
C GLU A 607 -10.77 -19.48 -6.03
N THR A 608 -11.94 -19.62 -6.68
CA THR A 608 -11.98 -19.60 -8.15
C THR A 608 -11.66 -18.22 -8.72
N ASP A 609 -12.05 -17.14 -8.03
CA ASP A 609 -11.73 -15.77 -8.44
C ASP A 609 -10.22 -15.51 -8.32
N PHE A 610 -9.61 -15.97 -7.23
CA PHE A 610 -8.17 -15.86 -7.01
C PHE A 610 -7.36 -16.72 -7.98
N ASN A 611 -7.81 -17.95 -8.28
CA ASN A 611 -7.19 -18.79 -9.29
C ASN A 611 -7.24 -18.13 -10.67
N GLN A 612 -8.38 -17.53 -11.03
CA GLN A 612 -8.53 -16.82 -12.30
C GLN A 612 -7.61 -15.59 -12.36
N LEU A 613 -7.50 -14.84 -11.26
CA LEU A 613 -6.55 -13.75 -11.13
C LEU A 613 -5.12 -14.25 -11.29
N SER A 614 -4.78 -15.39 -10.68
CA SER A 614 -3.43 -15.91 -10.75
C SER A 614 -3.01 -16.32 -12.17
N ILE A 615 -3.94 -16.90 -12.93
CA ILE A 615 -3.72 -17.23 -14.34
C ILE A 615 -3.44 -15.97 -15.17
N THR A 616 -4.11 -14.86 -14.87
CA THR A 616 -3.99 -13.62 -15.64
C THR A 616 -2.89 -12.68 -15.17
N TYR A 617 -2.48 -12.78 -13.90
CA TYR A 617 -1.74 -11.72 -13.22
C TYR A 617 -0.52 -12.20 -12.42
N GLY A 618 -0.26 -13.52 -12.33
CA GLY A 618 0.86 -14.09 -11.56
C GLY A 618 0.42 -14.70 -10.23
N ASN A 619 1.32 -14.95 -9.27
CA ASN A 619 0.91 -15.37 -7.92
C ASN A 619 1.23 -14.29 -6.88
N PRO A 620 0.45 -13.19 -6.86
CA PRO A 620 0.67 -12.02 -6.00
C PRO A 620 0.46 -12.27 -4.50
N GLY A 621 0.08 -13.50 -4.10
CA GLY A 621 -0.28 -13.79 -2.71
C GLY A 621 -1.58 -13.11 -2.28
N TYR A 622 -2.55 -12.95 -3.18
CA TYR A 622 -3.89 -12.42 -2.84
C TYR A 622 -4.85 -13.49 -2.30
N ASP A 623 -4.39 -14.70 -2.04
CA ASP A 623 -5.27 -15.86 -1.95
C ASP A 623 -5.98 -16.00 -0.59
N LYS A 624 -7.02 -16.82 -0.57
CA LYS A 624 -7.70 -17.24 0.67
C LYS A 624 -7.63 -18.77 0.73
N PRO A 625 -6.42 -19.34 0.94
CA PRO A 625 -6.19 -20.76 0.72
C PRO A 625 -6.96 -21.63 1.69
N ASN A 626 -7.51 -22.72 1.17
CA ASN A 626 -8.44 -23.64 1.83
C ASN A 626 -9.76 -23.00 2.29
N SER A 627 -10.13 -21.80 1.82
CA SER A 627 -11.40 -21.17 2.23
C SER A 627 -12.61 -21.94 1.70
N THR A 628 -12.55 -22.50 0.48
CA THR A 628 -13.61 -23.37 -0.07
C THR A 628 -13.82 -24.60 0.79
N ALA A 629 -12.74 -25.32 1.09
CA ALA A 629 -12.81 -26.55 1.87
C ALA A 629 -13.36 -26.35 3.30
N ASN A 630 -13.10 -25.19 3.91
CA ASN A 630 -13.44 -24.95 5.32
C ASN A 630 -14.69 -24.10 5.55
N ALA A 631 -15.07 -23.24 4.60
CA ALA A 631 -16.19 -22.30 4.76
C ALA A 631 -17.17 -22.27 3.58
N ASN A 632 -16.84 -22.90 2.45
CA ASN A 632 -17.65 -22.94 1.23
C ASN A 632 -18.15 -21.55 0.76
N PRO A 633 -17.31 -20.49 0.69
CA PRO A 633 -17.77 -19.21 0.21
C PRO A 633 -18.17 -19.24 -1.27
N VAL A 634 -19.11 -18.37 -1.62
CA VAL A 634 -19.60 -18.21 -3.00
C VAL A 634 -19.00 -16.96 -3.64
N SER A 635 -18.57 -17.08 -4.89
CA SER A 635 -18.35 -15.93 -5.77
C SER A 635 -19.70 -15.41 -6.22
N MET A 636 -20.14 -14.28 -5.69
CA MET A 636 -21.50 -13.78 -5.93
C MET A 636 -21.61 -12.27 -5.73
N VAL A 637 -22.48 -11.67 -6.54
CA VAL A 637 -22.96 -10.31 -6.38
C VAL A 637 -24.29 -10.31 -5.64
N TRP A 638 -24.31 -9.66 -4.48
CA TRP A 638 -25.46 -9.49 -3.61
C TRP A 638 -26.03 -8.08 -3.77
N LEU A 639 -27.20 -7.99 -4.42
CA LEU A 639 -27.92 -6.74 -4.56
C LEU A 639 -28.81 -6.50 -3.32
N PRO A 640 -28.86 -5.26 -2.80
CA PRO A 640 -29.75 -4.92 -1.70
C PRO A 640 -31.23 -4.93 -2.14
N LYS A 641 -32.13 -4.97 -1.15
CA LYS A 641 -33.55 -4.70 -1.31
C LYS A 641 -33.95 -3.41 -0.60
N LEU A 642 -34.57 -2.49 -1.31
CA LEU A 642 -35.20 -1.29 -0.80
C LEU A 642 -36.32 -1.69 0.15
N GLN A 643 -36.19 -1.27 1.41
CA GLN A 643 -37.23 -1.48 2.43
C GLN A 643 -38.24 -0.33 2.39
N GLN A 644 -37.73 0.90 2.34
CA GLN A 644 -38.54 2.11 2.32
C GLN A 644 -37.74 3.26 1.71
N LEU A 645 -38.39 4.03 0.83
CA LEU A 645 -37.91 5.34 0.40
C LEU A 645 -38.59 6.42 1.24
N PHE A 646 -37.83 7.42 1.66
CA PHE A 646 -38.34 8.58 2.38
C PHE A 646 -37.98 9.87 1.66
N ARG A 647 -38.81 10.89 1.84
CA ARG A 647 -38.56 12.27 1.41
C ARG A 647 -38.53 13.18 2.64
N SER A 648 -37.60 14.11 2.68
CA SER A 648 -37.51 15.06 3.79
C SER A 648 -38.76 15.94 3.85
N ARG A 649 -39.17 16.31 5.08
CA ARG A 649 -40.31 17.18 5.37
C ARG A 649 -39.94 18.66 5.28
N THR A 650 -38.66 18.98 5.45
CA THR A 650 -38.14 20.35 5.52
C THR A 650 -37.41 20.76 4.25
N ASP A 651 -36.87 19.79 3.52
CA ASP A 651 -36.26 19.99 2.21
C ASP A 651 -36.87 18.98 1.24
N GLU A 652 -37.60 19.47 0.26
CA GLU A 652 -38.30 18.62 -0.69
C GLU A 652 -37.35 17.96 -1.72
N ASN A 653 -36.08 18.39 -1.76
CA ASN A 653 -35.05 17.87 -2.67
C ASN A 653 -34.14 16.82 -2.01
N THR A 654 -34.41 16.44 -0.76
CA THR A 654 -33.66 15.40 -0.05
C THR A 654 -34.47 14.09 0.07
N PHE A 655 -33.84 12.98 -0.29
CA PHE A 655 -34.39 11.63 -0.20
C PHE A 655 -33.48 10.72 0.62
N LEU A 656 -34.07 9.71 1.23
CA LEU A 656 -33.36 8.71 2.03
C LEU A 656 -33.88 7.32 1.69
N ALA A 657 -33.01 6.44 1.21
CA ALA A 657 -33.33 5.04 0.90
C ALA A 657 -32.79 4.11 1.99
N GLN A 658 -33.69 3.33 2.61
CA GLN A 658 -33.32 2.27 3.54
C GLN A 658 -33.17 0.95 2.78
N LEU A 659 -31.97 0.37 2.82
CA LEU A 659 -31.60 -0.83 2.08
C LEU A 659 -31.23 -1.97 3.02
N LYS A 660 -31.52 -3.21 2.60
CA LYS A 660 -31.19 -4.43 3.33
C LYS A 660 -30.65 -5.51 2.40
N LEU A 661 -29.53 -6.12 2.77
CA LEU A 661 -28.97 -7.27 2.06
C LEU A 661 -29.71 -8.58 2.40
N ASP A 662 -29.51 -9.60 1.55
CA ASP A 662 -29.97 -10.96 1.85
C ASP A 662 -29.40 -11.44 3.21
N PRO A 663 -30.19 -12.09 4.07
CA PRO A 663 -29.71 -12.56 5.36
C PRO A 663 -28.49 -13.50 5.26
N ASN A 664 -28.33 -14.26 4.18
CA ASN A 664 -27.15 -15.11 3.98
C ASN A 664 -25.89 -14.26 3.71
N ALA A 665 -26.01 -13.19 2.92
CA ALA A 665 -24.92 -12.23 2.71
C ALA A 665 -24.41 -11.64 4.04
N VAL A 666 -25.35 -11.28 4.91
CA VAL A 666 -25.05 -10.69 6.23
C VAL A 666 -24.44 -11.72 7.19
N ASN A 667 -25.11 -12.86 7.38
CA ASN A 667 -24.75 -13.81 8.43
C ASN A 667 -23.52 -14.66 8.09
N LEU A 668 -23.38 -15.08 6.82
CA LEU A 668 -22.31 -15.98 6.40
C LEU A 668 -21.05 -15.22 5.95
N TYR A 669 -21.24 -14.07 5.30
CA TYR A 669 -20.14 -13.32 4.66
C TYR A 669 -19.86 -11.98 5.33
N GLY A 670 -20.67 -11.56 6.28
CA GLY A 670 -20.42 -10.32 7.03
C GLY A 670 -20.88 -9.06 6.31
N GLY A 671 -21.78 -9.14 5.32
CA GLY A 671 -22.41 -7.96 4.71
C GLY A 671 -23.10 -7.06 5.75
N PHE A 672 -23.26 -5.77 5.42
CA PHE A 672 -23.96 -4.81 6.30
C PHE A 672 -25.44 -5.20 6.45
N SER A 673 -25.94 -5.25 7.69
CA SER A 673 -27.34 -5.62 7.94
C SER A 673 -28.32 -4.47 7.72
N GLU A 674 -27.82 -3.23 7.70
CA GLU A 674 -28.57 -2.02 7.48
C GLU A 674 -27.71 -1.04 6.67
N ILE A 675 -28.26 -0.57 5.56
CA ILE A 675 -27.58 0.35 4.63
C ILE A 675 -28.52 1.52 4.37
N TRP A 676 -27.97 2.73 4.36
CA TRP A 676 -28.70 3.94 4.01
C TRP A 676 -27.99 4.68 2.88
N LEU A 677 -28.78 5.18 1.94
CA LEU A 677 -28.34 6.12 0.91
C LEU A 677 -29.13 7.42 1.06
N THR A 678 -28.44 8.52 1.34
CA THR A 678 -29.01 9.87 1.33
C THR A 678 -28.71 10.50 -0.01
N TYR A 679 -29.75 11.08 -0.63
CA TYR A 679 -29.67 11.84 -1.87
C TYR A 679 -30.08 13.27 -1.59
N THR A 680 -29.16 14.21 -1.69
CA THR A 680 -29.43 15.64 -1.50
C THR A 680 -29.15 16.37 -2.81
N PHE A 681 -30.22 16.79 -3.50
CA PHE A 681 -30.06 17.62 -4.69
C PHE A 681 -29.91 19.08 -4.25
N ALA A 682 -28.68 19.59 -4.32
CA ALA A 682 -28.37 20.97 -3.94
C ALA A 682 -28.90 21.97 -4.97
N ASP A 683 -28.83 21.62 -6.26
CA ASP A 683 -29.34 22.38 -7.40
C ASP A 683 -29.64 21.45 -8.60
N GLU A 684 -29.96 22.03 -9.77
CA GLU A 684 -30.30 21.27 -10.99
C GLU A 684 -29.10 20.54 -11.63
N THR A 685 -27.90 20.68 -11.07
CA THR A 685 -26.64 20.13 -11.59
C THR A 685 -25.83 19.36 -10.56
N THR A 686 -26.11 19.52 -9.26
CA THR A 686 -25.34 18.98 -8.14
C THR A 686 -26.18 18.02 -7.30
N LEU A 687 -25.70 16.78 -7.19
CA LEU A 687 -26.24 15.74 -6.31
C LEU A 687 -25.17 15.33 -5.30
N GLU A 688 -25.47 15.47 -4.02
CA GLU A 688 -24.67 14.95 -2.93
C GLU A 688 -25.20 13.56 -2.52
N LEU A 689 -24.28 12.62 -2.32
CA LEU A 689 -24.57 11.24 -1.96
C LEU A 689 -23.85 10.89 -0.66
N GLU A 690 -24.61 10.42 0.32
CA GLU A 690 -24.04 9.82 1.53
C GLU A 690 -24.39 8.33 1.58
N TRP A 691 -23.39 7.49 1.84
CA TRP A 691 -23.60 6.07 2.10
C TRP A 691 -23.26 5.76 3.55
N LEU A 692 -24.18 5.09 4.24
CA LEU A 692 -23.98 4.64 5.62
C LEU A 692 -24.27 3.14 5.73
N GLY A 693 -23.24 2.35 6.01
CA GLY A 693 -23.35 0.93 6.34
C GLY A 693 -23.23 0.70 7.85
N LEU A 694 -24.21 0.00 8.44
CA LEU A 694 -24.26 -0.30 9.88
C LEU A 694 -24.23 -1.80 10.17
N ASN A 695 -23.80 -2.15 11.39
CA ASN A 695 -23.91 -3.49 11.97
C ASN A 695 -23.31 -4.59 11.07
N LYS A 696 -22.07 -4.36 10.64
CA LYS A 696 -21.25 -5.32 9.90
C LYS A 696 -20.62 -6.34 10.85
N THR A 697 -20.72 -7.63 10.53
CA THR A 697 -19.97 -8.68 11.26
C THR A 697 -18.54 -8.73 10.74
N ALA A 698 -17.56 -8.82 11.65
CA ALA A 698 -16.16 -8.97 11.26
C ALA A 698 -15.96 -10.28 10.48
N THR A 699 -15.47 -10.17 9.24
CA THR A 699 -15.16 -11.33 8.41
C THR A 699 -13.77 -11.22 7.79
N ARG A 700 -13.13 -12.39 7.62
CA ARG A 700 -11.88 -12.57 6.87
C ARG A 700 -12.09 -13.26 5.52
N LEU A 701 -13.34 -13.66 5.22
CA LEU A 701 -13.73 -14.11 3.88
C LEU A 701 -13.64 -12.92 2.93
N ALA A 702 -13.24 -13.18 1.69
CA ALA A 702 -13.03 -12.13 0.71
C ALA A 702 -14.34 -11.45 0.30
N GLU A 703 -14.36 -10.12 0.42
CA GLU A 703 -15.52 -9.30 0.15
C GLU A 703 -15.16 -7.92 -0.38
N ALA A 704 -16.13 -7.28 -1.04
CA ALA A 704 -16.07 -5.87 -1.41
C ALA A 704 -17.46 -5.20 -1.37
N SER A 705 -17.49 -3.90 -1.14
CA SER A 705 -18.67 -3.03 -1.26
C SER A 705 -18.41 -1.97 -2.31
N MET A 706 -19.31 -1.85 -3.29
CA MET A 706 -19.18 -0.99 -4.45
C MET A 706 -20.38 -0.04 -4.57
N LEU A 707 -20.14 1.19 -5.04
CA LEU A 707 -21.19 2.11 -5.47
C LEU A 707 -21.06 2.40 -6.97
N LYS A 708 -22.01 1.94 -7.77
CA LYS A 708 -21.94 1.97 -9.25
C LYS A 708 -22.64 3.19 -9.84
N PHE A 709 -22.04 3.73 -10.90
CA PHE A 709 -22.57 4.79 -11.75
C PHE A 709 -22.53 4.30 -13.20
N LEU A 710 -23.65 3.76 -13.67
CA LEU A 710 -23.80 3.30 -15.05
C LEU A 710 -24.36 4.43 -15.92
N LEU A 711 -23.88 4.52 -17.17
CA LEU A 711 -24.30 5.55 -18.11
C LEU A 711 -25.05 4.95 -19.31
N PRO A 712 -26.18 5.56 -19.76
CA PRO A 712 -27.01 5.05 -20.86
C PRO A 712 -26.28 4.85 -22.21
N MET A 713 -25.17 5.55 -22.41
CA MET A 713 -24.34 5.47 -23.61
C MET A 713 -22.90 5.17 -23.20
N LYS A 714 -22.17 4.45 -24.05
CA LYS A 714 -20.74 4.15 -23.88
C LYS A 714 -19.97 5.47 -23.74
N PRO A 715 -19.53 5.85 -22.53
CA PRO A 715 -18.93 7.14 -22.28
C PRO A 715 -17.45 7.12 -22.63
N SER A 716 -16.90 8.29 -22.92
CA SER A 716 -15.45 8.52 -22.79
C SER A 716 -15.21 9.04 -21.37
N CYS A 717 -14.42 8.32 -20.59
CA CYS A 717 -14.14 8.69 -19.20
C CYS A 717 -12.67 9.06 -19.00
N SER A 718 -12.45 10.06 -18.17
CA SER A 718 -11.12 10.44 -17.69
C SER A 718 -11.10 10.38 -16.17
N LEU A 719 -9.98 9.96 -15.63
CA LEU A 719 -9.65 10.02 -14.21
C LEU A 719 -8.96 11.34 -13.93
N VAL A 720 -9.17 11.88 -12.72
CA VAL A 720 -8.48 13.09 -12.25
C VAL A 720 -7.65 12.72 -11.04
N GLN A 721 -6.35 13.01 -11.12
CA GLN A 721 -5.43 12.90 -10.01
C GLN A 721 -4.34 13.96 -10.19
N TYR A 722 -3.82 14.54 -9.10
CA TYR A 722 -2.81 15.61 -9.18
C TYR A 722 -3.26 16.74 -10.14
N ASP A 723 -4.53 17.13 -10.07
CA ASP A 723 -5.20 18.09 -10.98
C ASP A 723 -5.02 17.80 -12.49
N THR A 724 -4.66 16.57 -12.83
CA THR A 724 -4.34 16.12 -14.18
C THR A 724 -5.38 15.11 -14.63
N LYS A 725 -5.92 15.30 -15.83
CA LYS A 725 -6.87 14.37 -16.46
C LYS A 725 -6.13 13.30 -17.24
N VAL A 726 -6.43 12.04 -16.98
CA VAL A 726 -5.88 10.88 -17.70
C VAL A 726 -7.03 10.09 -18.30
N ASP A 727 -6.95 9.73 -19.58
CA ASP A 727 -7.96 8.86 -20.19
C ASP A 727 -7.91 7.47 -19.54
N VAL A 728 -9.07 6.94 -19.13
CA VAL A 728 -9.17 5.59 -18.55
C VAL A 728 -8.59 4.53 -19.51
N GLN A 729 -8.72 4.73 -20.82
CA GLN A 729 -8.23 3.81 -21.85
C GLN A 729 -6.74 3.95 -22.15
N GLN A 730 -6.06 5.01 -21.68
CA GLN A 730 -4.62 5.24 -21.81
C GLN A 730 -3.86 4.44 -20.73
N ALA A 731 -4.07 3.13 -20.66
CA ALA A 731 -3.41 2.25 -19.71
C ALA A 731 -2.32 1.42 -20.40
N ALA A 732 -1.16 1.27 -19.74
CA ALA A 732 -0.11 0.35 -20.17
C ALA A 732 -0.64 -1.10 -20.21
N GLY A 733 -0.12 -1.92 -21.11
CA GLY A 733 -0.53 -3.32 -21.18
C GLY A 733 -0.21 -4.05 -19.88
N LYS A 734 -1.12 -4.95 -19.46
CA LYS A 734 -1.06 -5.73 -18.21
C LYS A 734 -1.01 -4.93 -16.89
N THR A 735 -1.12 -3.61 -16.93
CA THR A 735 -1.28 -2.81 -15.71
C THR A 735 -2.64 -3.03 -15.04
N SER A 736 -2.78 -2.63 -13.77
CA SER A 736 -4.07 -2.64 -13.08
C SER A 736 -5.07 -1.75 -13.83
N TYR A 737 -6.15 -2.34 -14.32
CA TYR A 737 -7.17 -1.59 -15.05
C TYR A 737 -8.49 -1.48 -14.29
N TYR A 738 -8.85 -2.52 -13.54
CA TYR A 738 -10.12 -2.57 -12.81
C TYR A 738 -10.10 -1.79 -11.49
N GLN A 739 -8.94 -1.27 -11.08
CA GLN A 739 -8.78 -0.39 -9.92
C GLN A 739 -7.78 0.71 -10.25
N ARG A 740 -8.18 1.96 -9.96
CA ARG A 740 -7.39 3.18 -10.21
C ARG A 740 -7.57 4.14 -9.05
N GLY A 741 -6.48 4.67 -8.52
CA GLY A 741 -6.49 5.72 -7.50
C GLY A 741 -6.86 7.05 -8.13
N VAL A 742 -7.88 7.72 -7.59
CA VAL A 742 -8.41 8.96 -8.17
C VAL A 742 -8.92 9.93 -7.10
N ASP A 743 -8.82 11.23 -7.40
CA ASP A 743 -9.56 12.27 -6.67
C ASP A 743 -11.01 12.34 -7.15
N SER A 744 -11.20 12.19 -8.47
CA SER A 744 -12.51 12.15 -9.11
C SER A 744 -12.42 11.51 -10.50
N PHE A 745 -13.57 11.23 -11.10
CA PHE A 745 -13.64 10.89 -12.52
C PHE A 745 -14.67 11.75 -13.23
N SER A 746 -14.50 11.87 -14.55
CA SER A 746 -15.42 12.58 -15.43
C SER A 746 -15.75 11.70 -16.63
N CYS A 747 -17.04 11.50 -16.91
CA CYS A 747 -17.49 10.71 -18.05
C CYS A 747 -18.34 11.57 -18.98
N GLN A 748 -17.90 11.70 -20.22
CA GLN A 748 -18.58 12.45 -21.27
C GLN A 748 -19.42 11.53 -22.14
N THR A 749 -20.66 11.94 -22.41
CA THR A 749 -21.57 11.29 -23.34
C THR A 749 -22.01 12.27 -24.44
N SER A 750 -22.19 11.77 -25.66
CA SER A 750 -22.67 12.56 -26.80
C SER A 750 -24.20 12.59 -26.82
N LEU A 751 -24.78 13.78 -26.80
CA LEU A 751 -26.22 14.00 -26.98
C LEU A 751 -26.58 14.22 -28.45
N SER A 752 -25.62 14.75 -29.21
CA SER A 752 -25.64 14.88 -30.67
C SER A 752 -24.21 15.06 -31.18
N SER A 753 -24.02 15.14 -32.51
CA SER A 753 -22.70 15.37 -33.12
C SER A 753 -21.98 16.66 -32.68
N LYS A 754 -22.67 17.60 -32.02
CA LYS A 754 -22.12 18.89 -31.56
C LYS A 754 -22.40 19.20 -30.09
N CYS A 755 -23.04 18.31 -29.35
CA CYS A 755 -23.43 18.57 -27.95
C CYS A 755 -23.05 17.37 -27.09
N PHE A 756 -22.32 17.65 -26.02
CA PHE A 756 -21.84 16.67 -25.07
C PHE A 756 -22.31 17.05 -23.67
N ALA A 757 -22.62 16.05 -22.86
CA ALA A 757 -22.82 16.22 -21.44
C ALA A 757 -21.73 15.48 -20.68
N THR A 758 -21.29 16.04 -19.57
CA THR A 758 -20.25 15.44 -18.72
C THR A 758 -20.80 15.22 -17.32
N LEU A 759 -20.70 13.98 -16.84
CA LEU A 759 -20.92 13.63 -15.44
C LEU A 759 -19.58 13.71 -14.72
N HIS A 760 -19.51 14.53 -13.68
CA HIS A 760 -18.35 14.63 -12.79
C HIS A 760 -18.71 13.95 -11.46
N VAL A 761 -17.92 12.98 -11.02
CA VAL A 761 -18.15 12.29 -9.74
C VAL A 761 -16.89 12.36 -8.91
N LYS A 762 -16.97 13.06 -7.78
CA LYS A 762 -15.91 13.18 -6.78
C LYS A 762 -16.29 12.38 -5.54
N SER A 763 -15.38 11.54 -5.06
CA SER A 763 -15.54 10.81 -3.82
C SER A 763 -14.70 11.48 -2.73
N TYR A 764 -15.31 11.74 -1.58
CA TYR A 764 -14.60 12.34 -0.43
C TYR A 764 -13.93 11.28 0.45
N ASP A 765 -14.38 10.03 0.38
CA ASP A 765 -14.10 9.02 1.39
C ASP A 765 -13.52 7.71 0.82
N ALA A 766 -13.67 7.50 -0.49
CA ALA A 766 -13.22 6.30 -1.19
C ALA A 766 -12.41 6.68 -2.44
N PRO A 767 -11.07 6.50 -2.46
CA PRO A 767 -10.20 6.99 -3.53
C PRO A 767 -9.99 6.00 -4.67
N ILE A 768 -10.65 4.84 -4.66
CA ILE A 768 -10.44 3.81 -5.68
C ILE A 768 -11.65 3.77 -6.61
N ALA A 769 -11.44 4.17 -7.86
CA ALA A 769 -12.41 3.99 -8.92
C ALA A 769 -12.18 2.66 -9.65
N CYS A 770 -13.28 2.00 -10.00
CA CYS A 770 -13.31 0.69 -10.66
C CYS A 770 -14.07 0.80 -11.99
N PRO A 771 -13.35 0.83 -13.14
CA PRO A 771 -13.99 0.83 -14.45
C PRO A 771 -14.91 -0.39 -14.66
N ILE A 772 -16.10 -0.14 -15.20
CA ILE A 772 -17.10 -1.17 -15.52
C ILE A 772 -17.06 -1.42 -17.03
N LEU A 773 -16.77 -2.65 -17.44
CA LEU A 773 -16.48 -2.99 -18.84
C LEU A 773 -17.41 -4.09 -19.36
N ASN A 774 -18.05 -3.85 -20.51
CA ASN A 774 -18.88 -4.82 -21.22
C ASN A 774 -19.88 -5.61 -20.35
N GLY A 775 -20.59 -4.92 -19.46
CA GLY A 775 -21.59 -5.49 -18.58
C GLY A 775 -21.03 -6.39 -17.47
N LYS A 776 -19.71 -6.44 -17.29
CA LYS A 776 -19.08 -7.13 -16.15
C LYS A 776 -19.25 -6.28 -14.89
N GLU A 777 -19.45 -6.96 -13.77
CA GLU A 777 -19.51 -6.31 -12.46
C GLU A 777 -18.14 -5.74 -12.07
N PRO A 778 -18.09 -4.58 -11.36
CA PRO A 778 -16.83 -4.04 -10.86
C PRO A 778 -16.21 -5.01 -9.84
N THR A 779 -14.90 -4.92 -9.65
CA THR A 779 -14.18 -5.86 -8.79
C THR A 779 -13.07 -5.17 -8.01
N ALA A 780 -12.83 -5.64 -6.79
CA ALA A 780 -11.68 -5.26 -5.96
C ALA A 780 -10.43 -6.10 -6.26
N LEU A 781 -10.49 -6.99 -7.26
CA LEU A 781 -9.32 -7.74 -7.73
C LEU A 781 -8.63 -6.94 -8.86
N PRO A 782 -7.30 -6.74 -8.81
CA PRO A 782 -6.55 -5.92 -9.76
C PRO A 782 -6.26 -6.67 -11.06
N PHE A 783 -7.32 -7.16 -11.72
CA PHE A 783 -7.15 -7.79 -13.02
C PHE A 783 -6.49 -6.83 -14.01
N PRO A 784 -5.64 -7.33 -14.92
CA PRO A 784 -5.08 -6.52 -15.98
C PRO A 784 -6.16 -6.13 -16.98
N ALA A 785 -5.94 -5.05 -17.74
CA ALA A 785 -6.79 -4.70 -18.86
C ALA A 785 -6.93 -5.90 -19.81
N PRO A 786 -8.13 -6.21 -20.33
CA PRO A 786 -8.20 -7.08 -21.50
C PRO A 786 -7.43 -6.37 -22.64
N GLY A 787 -6.57 -7.08 -23.36
CA GLY A 787 -5.66 -6.50 -24.37
C GLY A 787 -6.33 -5.74 -25.54
N SER A 788 -7.66 -5.63 -25.57
CA SER A 788 -8.43 -4.71 -26.40
C SER A 788 -9.16 -3.71 -25.50
N SER A 789 -9.10 -2.41 -25.80
CA SER A 789 -9.78 -1.35 -25.03
C SER A 789 -11.30 -1.56 -25.07
N PRO A 790 -11.90 -2.19 -24.05
CA PRO A 790 -13.30 -2.57 -24.13
C PRO A 790 -14.16 -1.32 -23.89
N PRO A 791 -15.35 -1.24 -24.48
CA PRO A 791 -16.27 -0.15 -24.20
C PRO A 791 -16.63 -0.06 -22.71
N LEU A 792 -16.46 1.14 -22.14
CA LEU A 792 -16.88 1.45 -20.77
C LEU A 792 -18.41 1.47 -20.66
N ASP A 793 -18.97 0.92 -19.59
CA ASP A 793 -20.38 1.07 -19.22
C ASP A 793 -20.59 2.12 -18.11
N GLY A 794 -19.53 2.40 -17.37
CA GLY A 794 -19.57 3.30 -16.23
C GLY A 794 -18.36 3.10 -15.32
N MET A 795 -18.53 3.55 -14.08
CA MET A 795 -17.51 3.48 -13.04
C MET A 795 -18.15 3.08 -11.71
N ALA A 796 -17.41 2.45 -10.83
CA ALA A 796 -17.79 2.28 -9.43
C ALA A 796 -16.73 2.88 -8.51
N TYR A 797 -17.11 3.21 -7.27
CA TYR A 797 -16.14 3.40 -6.19
C TYR A 797 -16.10 2.15 -5.31
N ASN A 798 -14.90 1.68 -4.99
CA ASN A 798 -14.66 0.64 -4.00
C ASN A 798 -14.70 1.26 -2.60
N LEU A 799 -15.84 1.10 -1.92
CA LEU A 799 -16.11 1.69 -0.61
C LEU A 799 -15.35 0.97 0.52
N HIS A 800 -15.12 -0.32 0.34
CA HIS A 800 -14.47 -1.21 1.30
C HIS A 800 -14.20 -2.56 0.65
N ASN A 801 -13.05 -3.19 0.94
CA ASN A 801 -12.80 -4.60 0.61
C ASN A 801 -11.76 -5.21 1.55
N ASN A 802 -11.61 -6.54 1.57
CA ASN A 802 -10.54 -7.21 2.35
C ASN A 802 -9.86 -8.33 1.52
N VAL A 803 -9.78 -8.16 0.20
CA VAL A 803 -9.40 -9.26 -0.70
C VAL A 803 -7.96 -9.72 -0.48
N TRP A 804 -7.07 -8.82 -0.07
CA TRP A 804 -5.67 -9.15 0.20
C TRP A 804 -5.46 -9.70 1.61
N ASN A 805 -4.68 -10.78 1.72
CA ASN A 805 -4.37 -11.46 2.99
C ASN A 805 -2.97 -11.13 3.56
N THR A 806 -2.21 -10.29 2.84
CA THR A 806 -0.82 -9.98 3.17
C THR A 806 -0.70 -8.49 3.46
N ASN A 807 -0.03 -8.11 4.57
CA ASN A 807 0.31 -6.73 4.97
C ASN A 807 -0.90 -5.81 5.32
N TYR A 808 -1.96 -5.79 4.51
CA TYR A 808 -3.16 -4.97 4.68
C TYR A 808 -4.17 -5.56 5.67
N ILE A 809 -5.24 -4.80 5.98
CA ILE A 809 -6.27 -5.27 6.92
C ILE A 809 -6.97 -6.51 6.35
N TYR A 810 -6.79 -7.61 7.06
CA TYR A 810 -7.28 -8.91 6.59
C TYR A 810 -8.75 -9.19 6.95
N TRP A 811 -9.31 -8.47 7.91
CA TRP A 811 -10.72 -8.54 8.28
C TRP A 811 -11.26 -7.19 8.75
N TYR A 812 -12.53 -6.93 8.44
CA TYR A 812 -13.19 -5.69 8.82
C TYR A 812 -14.64 -5.96 9.29
N PRO A 813 -15.16 -5.20 10.29
CA PRO A 813 -14.45 -4.23 11.10
C PRO A 813 -13.40 -4.89 12.01
N LEU A 814 -12.36 -4.14 12.36
CA LEU A 814 -11.53 -4.53 13.49
C LEU A 814 -12.40 -4.53 14.76
N PRO A 815 -12.36 -5.60 15.59
CA PRO A 815 -13.07 -5.60 16.86
C PRO A 815 -12.73 -4.34 17.65
N ARG A 816 -13.75 -3.70 18.25
CA ARG A 816 -13.51 -2.50 19.08
C ARG A 816 -12.41 -2.80 20.07
N GLU A 817 -11.49 -1.85 20.22
CA GLU A 817 -10.55 -1.90 21.34
C GLU A 817 -11.41 -1.97 22.61
N ILE A 818 -11.40 -3.13 23.29
CA ILE A 818 -11.50 -3.08 24.74
C ILE A 818 -10.16 -2.49 25.15
N LEU A 819 -10.06 -1.16 25.10
CA LEU A 819 -9.08 -0.41 25.85
C LEU A 819 -9.32 -0.80 27.31
N LYS A 820 -8.68 -1.89 27.76
CA LYS A 820 -8.24 -1.98 29.14
C LYS A 820 -7.22 -0.88 29.28
N LEU A 821 -7.70 0.36 29.49
CA LEU A 821 -6.91 1.47 29.94
C LEU A 821 -6.22 0.99 31.23
N ARG A 822 -4.99 0.47 31.12
CA ARG A 822 -4.02 0.72 32.18
C ARG A 822 -3.86 2.23 32.16
N LYS A 823 -4.61 2.92 33.02
CA LYS A 823 -4.48 4.36 33.28
C LYS A 823 -2.99 4.65 33.49
N ALA A 824 -2.33 5.19 32.47
CA ALA A 824 -1.19 6.04 32.67
C ALA A 824 -1.73 7.34 33.28
N GLU A 825 -1.09 7.77 34.35
CA GLU A 825 -1.49 8.89 35.19
C GLU A 825 -1.33 10.21 34.43
N ASN A 826 -2.44 10.95 34.24
CA ASN A 826 -2.48 12.39 34.53
C ASN A 826 -3.92 12.97 34.53
N PRO A 827 -4.27 13.94 35.39
CA PRO A 827 -5.66 14.33 35.67
C PRO A 827 -6.02 15.75 35.20
N VAL A 828 -7.22 15.93 34.66
CA VAL A 828 -7.93 17.23 34.62
C VAL A 828 -9.12 17.17 35.61
N SER A 829 -9.47 18.29 36.25
CA SER A 829 -10.47 18.40 37.35
C SER A 829 -11.34 19.65 37.20
N ILE A 830 -12.65 19.56 37.50
CA ILE A 830 -13.58 20.70 37.66
C ILE A 830 -14.51 20.44 38.86
N TYR A 831 -14.88 21.48 39.61
CA TYR A 831 -15.64 21.45 40.88
C TYR A 831 -16.93 22.29 40.80
N TYR A 832 -18.01 21.86 41.47
CA TYR A 832 -19.06 22.74 41.99
C TYR A 832 -19.60 22.24 43.34
N VAL A 833 -19.99 23.18 44.20
CA VAL A 833 -20.40 23.01 45.62
C VAL A 833 -21.80 23.58 45.78
N PHE A 834 -22.69 22.94 46.55
CA PHE A 834 -23.61 23.63 47.46
C PHE A 834 -24.09 22.74 48.64
N ASP A 835 -24.21 23.39 49.80
CA ASP A 835 -24.83 23.02 51.08
C ASP A 835 -24.30 21.81 51.88
N GLY A 836 -23.16 22.05 52.53
CA GLY A 836 -22.91 21.55 53.90
C GLY A 836 -22.43 20.11 54.06
N LEU A 837 -22.31 19.34 52.99
CA LEU A 837 -21.68 18.01 52.96
C LEU A 837 -20.50 18.01 51.98
N VAL A 838 -19.29 17.64 52.42
CA VAL A 838 -18.14 17.47 51.51
C VAL A 838 -18.17 16.04 50.96
N LEU A 839 -18.83 15.87 49.81
CA LEU A 839 -18.71 14.69 48.94
C LEU A 839 -17.72 15.01 47.81
N LYS A 840 -16.71 14.15 47.62
CA LYS A 840 -15.76 14.28 46.50
C LYS A 840 -16.22 13.38 45.35
N CYS A 841 -17.00 13.96 44.43
CA CYS A 841 -17.43 13.33 43.18
C CYS A 841 -16.67 13.92 41.99
N ARG A 842 -16.42 13.14 40.93
CA ARG A 842 -15.65 13.54 39.74
C ARG A 842 -16.46 13.27 38.46
N HIS A 843 -17.07 14.30 37.86
CA HIS A 843 -17.54 14.29 36.46
C HIS A 843 -17.82 15.69 35.84
N ASP A 844 -17.43 15.79 34.58
CA ASP A 844 -17.60 16.66 33.39
C ASP A 844 -18.58 17.88 33.30
N THR A 845 -18.05 18.96 32.66
CA THR A 845 -18.64 20.09 31.87
C THR A 845 -19.65 21.09 32.49
N VAL A 846 -19.45 22.42 32.30
CA VAL A 846 -20.50 23.46 32.49
C VAL A 846 -20.39 24.66 31.52
N VAL A 847 -21.55 25.12 31.05
CA VAL A 847 -21.88 26.37 30.31
C VAL A 847 -22.57 27.38 31.29
N THR A 848 -22.37 28.70 31.12
CA THR A 848 -23.01 29.84 31.86
C THR A 848 -24.37 30.24 31.25
N GLU A 849 -25.43 30.81 31.88
CA GLU A 849 -25.63 31.83 32.95
C GLU A 849 -27.13 31.88 33.40
N ASN A 850 -27.47 32.59 34.50
CA ASN A 850 -28.69 32.49 35.36
C ASN A 850 -29.78 33.64 35.20
N PRO A 851 -30.95 33.62 35.94
CA PRO A 851 -32.27 34.21 35.59
C PRO A 851 -32.71 35.50 36.37
N PRO A 852 -34.00 35.96 36.29
CA PRO A 852 -34.97 35.64 37.38
C PRO A 852 -36.48 35.49 37.00
N ASP A 853 -37.20 34.80 37.92
CA ASP A 853 -38.63 34.83 38.31
C ASP A 853 -39.78 34.49 37.33
N SER A 854 -40.43 33.34 37.53
CA SER A 854 -41.83 33.20 38.03
C SER A 854 -42.45 31.83 37.71
N GLU A 855 -42.93 31.16 38.77
CA GLU A 855 -44.03 30.17 38.93
C GLU A 855 -44.54 29.24 37.79
N PHE A 856 -44.85 28.01 38.24
CA PHE A 856 -45.70 26.94 37.68
C PHE A 856 -45.16 26.00 36.57
N GLY A 857 -44.94 24.73 36.97
CA GLY A 857 -45.70 23.62 36.36
C GLY A 857 -44.95 22.52 35.60
N THR A 858 -44.93 21.34 36.22
CA THR A 858 -45.03 19.97 35.65
C THR A 858 -43.78 19.15 35.31
N ASN A 859 -43.89 17.88 35.69
CA ASN A 859 -42.93 16.78 35.71
C ASN A 859 -42.25 16.47 34.36
N HIS A 860 -40.91 16.33 34.39
CA HIS A 860 -40.16 15.46 33.50
C HIS A 860 -39.39 14.44 34.34
N GLY A 861 -39.68 13.16 34.13
CA GLY A 861 -38.91 12.05 34.68
C GLY A 861 -37.62 11.88 33.89
N TYR A 862 -36.50 11.77 34.60
CA TYR A 862 -35.20 11.39 34.04
C TYR A 862 -34.98 9.89 34.31
N GLU A 863 -34.65 9.12 33.26
CA GLU A 863 -34.03 7.80 33.40
C GLU A 863 -32.58 7.97 33.89
N ILE A 864 -32.19 7.23 34.93
CA ILE A 864 -30.82 7.15 35.43
C ILE A 864 -30.27 5.79 35.00
N GLU A 865 -29.31 5.76 34.09
CA GLU A 865 -28.44 4.58 33.89
C GLU A 865 -27.39 4.54 35.01
N CYS A 866 -27.43 3.46 35.80
CA CYS A 866 -26.50 3.23 36.91
C CYS A 866 -25.10 2.87 36.39
N GLY A 867 -24.14 3.75 36.63
CA GLY A 867 -22.70 3.48 36.46
C GLY A 867 -22.09 2.69 37.63
N VAL A 868 -20.91 2.13 37.39
CA VAL A 868 -20.08 1.37 38.35
C VAL A 868 -19.79 2.19 39.61
N TYR A 869 -20.12 1.66 40.79
CA TYR A 869 -19.80 2.29 42.07
C TYR A 869 -18.41 1.86 42.56
N SER A 870 -17.55 2.82 42.88
CA SER A 870 -16.34 2.58 43.68
C SER A 870 -16.54 3.18 45.07
N VAL A 871 -16.55 2.34 46.11
CA VAL A 871 -16.64 2.79 47.51
C VAL A 871 -15.23 2.86 48.09
N HIS A 872 -14.77 4.07 48.41
CA HIS A 872 -13.53 4.26 49.18
C HIS A 872 -13.86 4.36 50.66
N ILE A 873 -13.53 3.32 51.43
CA ILE A 873 -13.56 3.36 52.90
C ILE A 873 -12.17 3.77 53.38
N GLN A 874 -12.05 4.99 53.91
CA GLN A 874 -10.85 5.45 54.57
C GLN A 874 -10.92 5.03 56.05
N VAL A 875 -10.07 4.10 56.46
CA VAL A 875 -9.80 3.82 57.88
C VAL A 875 -8.44 4.42 58.20
N ASN A 876 -8.40 5.25 59.24
CA ASN A 876 -7.24 6.06 59.58
C ASN A 876 -5.97 5.23 59.82
N ASN A 877 -4.88 5.77 59.25
CA ASN A 877 -3.46 5.54 59.48
C ASN A 877 -2.85 4.16 59.15
N ASP A 878 -1.88 4.23 58.22
CA ASP A 878 -0.80 3.27 57.95
C ASP A 878 -1.11 1.88 57.35
N VAL A 879 -1.87 1.78 56.25
CA VAL A 879 -1.74 0.67 55.28
C VAL A 879 -2.15 1.14 53.87
N ARG A 880 -1.43 0.71 52.81
CA ARG A 880 -1.80 0.95 51.39
C ARG A 880 -3.24 0.52 51.08
N PRO A 881 -3.98 1.24 50.21
CA PRO A 881 -5.35 0.88 49.85
C PRO A 881 -5.39 -0.44 49.08
N LEU A 882 -6.27 -1.36 49.50
CA LEU A 882 -6.68 -2.52 48.71
C LEU A 882 -7.75 -2.04 47.73
N ILE A 883 -7.46 -2.08 46.43
CA ILE A 883 -8.44 -1.83 45.36
C ILE A 883 -8.99 -3.19 44.95
N GLY A 884 -10.30 -3.40 45.12
CA GLY A 884 -11.04 -4.52 44.55
C GLY A 884 -12.16 -3.99 43.67
N GLU A 885 -12.17 -4.37 42.39
CA GLU A 885 -13.32 -4.19 41.50
C GLU A 885 -14.26 -5.40 41.66
N PHE A 886 -15.55 -5.14 41.87
CA PHE A 886 -16.59 -6.16 41.75
C PHE A 886 -17.38 -5.88 40.47
N ILE A 887 -17.42 -6.85 39.56
CA ILE A 887 -18.31 -6.83 38.40
C ILE A 887 -19.56 -7.61 38.79
N ILE A 888 -20.72 -6.96 38.80
CA ILE A 888 -22.02 -7.65 38.86
C ILE A 888 -22.39 -7.99 37.42
N ASP A 889 -22.48 -9.29 37.12
CA ASP A 889 -22.86 -9.83 35.81
C ASP A 889 -24.36 -9.60 35.52
N ASP A 890 -24.69 -9.42 34.25
CA ASP A 890 -25.94 -8.90 33.69
C ASP A 890 -27.09 -9.95 33.66
N THR A 891 -27.03 -10.94 34.55
CA THR A 891 -27.99 -12.07 34.57
C THR A 891 -29.27 -11.82 35.37
N LEU A 892 -29.64 -10.56 35.61
CA LEU A 892 -30.88 -10.19 36.33
C LEU A 892 -31.96 -9.51 35.47
N ASN A 893 -31.77 -9.40 34.16
CA ASN A 893 -32.80 -8.87 33.24
C ASN A 893 -33.89 -9.90 32.83
N LYS A 894 -34.21 -10.85 33.71
CA LYS A 894 -35.40 -11.70 33.56
C LYS A 894 -36.15 -11.83 34.88
N HIS A 895 -36.92 -10.80 35.24
CA HIS A 895 -38.34 -10.96 35.64
C HIS A 895 -38.96 -9.61 36.06
N ASN A 896 -40.10 -9.30 35.42
CA ASN A 896 -41.24 -8.49 35.85
C ASN A 896 -41.00 -7.10 36.48
N ALA A 897 -41.55 -6.08 35.80
CA ALA A 897 -41.94 -4.82 36.39
C ALA A 897 -42.78 -5.03 37.67
N GLY A 898 -42.38 -4.41 38.79
CA GLY A 898 -43.22 -4.33 39.99
C GLY A 898 -42.51 -3.97 41.31
N THR A 899 -42.74 -2.73 41.76
CA THR A 899 -42.68 -2.21 43.16
C THR A 899 -41.32 -1.96 43.84
N GLU A 900 -41.21 -0.83 44.55
CA GLU A 900 -40.09 -0.31 45.39
C GLU A 900 -39.46 -1.33 46.36
N ASN A 901 -40.14 -2.43 46.67
CA ASN A 901 -39.63 -3.47 47.56
C ASN A 901 -38.57 -4.40 46.93
N SER A 902 -38.39 -4.44 45.59
CA SER A 902 -37.33 -5.25 44.99
C SER A 902 -35.94 -4.63 45.18
N VAL A 903 -35.85 -3.29 45.15
CA VAL A 903 -34.60 -2.54 45.31
C VAL A 903 -34.05 -2.63 46.73
N GLN A 904 -34.91 -2.59 47.75
CA GLN A 904 -34.47 -2.74 49.15
C GLN A 904 -33.93 -4.15 49.47
N ASN A 905 -34.50 -5.19 48.86
CA ASN A 905 -34.02 -6.56 49.05
C ASN A 905 -32.67 -6.79 48.34
N SER A 906 -32.49 -6.26 47.13
CA SER A 906 -31.20 -6.31 46.42
C SER A 906 -30.09 -5.56 47.18
N LEU A 907 -30.40 -4.43 47.82
CA LEU A 907 -29.44 -3.70 48.67
C LEU A 907 -29.02 -4.51 49.91
N LYS A 908 -29.95 -5.26 50.50
CA LYS A 908 -29.69 -6.10 51.67
C LYS A 908 -28.79 -7.30 51.33
N ASP A 909 -28.97 -7.89 50.15
CA ASP A 909 -28.15 -8.99 49.65
C ASP A 909 -26.73 -8.53 49.27
N ILE A 910 -26.60 -7.34 48.67
CA ILE A 910 -25.29 -6.70 48.39
C ILE A 910 -24.53 -6.41 49.69
N LEU A 911 -25.21 -5.89 50.72
CA LEU A 911 -24.62 -5.66 52.05
C LEU A 911 -24.20 -6.97 52.74
N GLY A 912 -25.00 -8.03 52.61
CA GLY A 912 -24.68 -9.36 53.13
C GLY A 912 -23.48 -10.00 52.46
N PHE A 913 -23.32 -9.81 51.14
CA PHE A 913 -22.17 -10.29 50.38
C PHE A 913 -20.88 -9.54 50.73
N MET A 914 -20.95 -8.21 50.88
CA MET A 914 -19.81 -7.40 51.31
C MET A 914 -19.31 -7.80 52.71
N HIS A 915 -20.21 -8.13 53.63
CA HIS A 915 -19.84 -8.55 54.98
C HIS A 915 -19.11 -9.91 55.01
N LYS A 916 -19.53 -10.86 54.16
CA LYS A 916 -18.85 -12.16 54.02
C LYS A 916 -17.47 -12.02 53.36
N SER A 917 -17.35 -11.19 52.34
CA SER A 917 -16.09 -10.97 51.61
C SER A 917 -15.02 -10.29 52.48
N MET A 918 -15.41 -9.38 53.39
CA MET A 918 -14.47 -8.77 54.33
C MET A 918 -13.91 -9.77 55.36
N ASN A 919 -14.70 -10.76 55.80
CA ASN A 919 -14.23 -11.81 56.70
C ASN A 919 -13.18 -12.72 56.03
N VAL A 920 -13.37 -13.04 54.74
CA VAL A 920 -12.39 -13.84 53.96
C VAL A 920 -11.07 -13.09 53.78
N ILE A 921 -11.12 -11.78 53.52
CA ILE A 921 -9.92 -10.94 53.37
C ILE A 921 -9.16 -10.82 54.71
N SER A 922 -9.87 -10.78 55.84
CA SER A 922 -9.26 -10.78 57.17
C SER A 922 -8.49 -12.08 57.43
N SER A 923 -9.09 -13.24 57.12
CA SER A 923 -8.43 -14.54 57.28
C SER A 923 -7.23 -14.73 56.34
N LEU A 924 -7.28 -14.16 55.13
CA LEU A 924 -6.16 -14.19 54.18
C LEU A 924 -4.98 -13.34 54.68
N LYS A 925 -5.25 -12.19 55.33
CA LYS A 925 -4.21 -11.33 55.92
C LYS A 925 -3.51 -12.00 57.09
N GLU A 926 -4.23 -12.70 57.95
CA GLU A 926 -3.62 -13.49 59.03
C GLU A 926 -2.72 -14.60 58.47
N TYR A 927 -3.20 -15.35 57.47
CA TYR A 927 -2.43 -16.41 56.82
C TYR A 927 -1.12 -15.92 56.17
N ILE A 928 -1.18 -14.78 55.46
CA ILE A 928 0.00 -14.18 54.81
C ILE A 928 0.98 -13.63 55.85
N THR A 929 0.49 -13.09 56.97
CA THR A 929 1.34 -12.55 58.03
C THR A 929 2.09 -13.67 58.76
N GLU A 930 1.44 -14.80 59.02
CA GLU A 930 2.06 -15.97 59.66
C GLU A 930 3.08 -16.69 58.78
N ASN A 931 2.91 -16.66 57.44
CA ASN A 931 3.77 -17.41 56.52
C ASN A 931 4.85 -16.58 55.81
N LYS A 932 4.91 -15.26 56.06
CA LYS A 932 5.83 -14.34 55.36
C LYS A 932 7.31 -14.70 55.58
N GLN A 933 7.70 -15.13 56.78
CA GLN A 933 9.09 -15.48 57.06
C GLN A 933 9.49 -16.81 56.40
N ARG A 934 8.56 -17.76 56.31
CA ARG A 934 8.77 -19.08 55.70
C ARG A 934 8.97 -19.04 54.19
N LEU A 935 8.38 -18.03 53.52
CA LEU A 935 8.51 -17.80 52.08
C LEU A 935 9.81 -17.07 51.70
N ILE A 936 10.36 -16.27 52.61
CA ILE A 936 11.63 -15.56 52.39
C ILE A 936 12.82 -16.54 52.52
N ASP A 937 12.75 -17.50 53.44
CA ASP A 937 13.82 -18.48 53.65
C ASP A 937 13.90 -19.55 52.53
N GLN A 938 12.86 -19.72 51.71
CA GLN A 938 12.84 -20.67 50.58
C GLN A 938 13.46 -20.12 49.27
N GLN A 939 13.81 -18.82 49.22
CA GLN A 939 14.34 -18.18 48.02
C GLN A 939 15.86 -17.98 48.03
N ALA A 940 16.56 -18.32 49.12
CA ALA A 940 18.00 -18.13 49.28
C ALA A 940 18.86 -19.37 48.91
N ASP A 941 18.27 -20.55 48.77
CA ASP A 941 18.97 -21.79 48.43
C ASP A 941 18.51 -22.31 47.06
N HIS A 942 19.10 -21.85 45.95
CA HIS A 942 19.27 -22.61 44.70
C HIS A 942 20.06 -21.81 43.64
N GLU A 943 21.38 -22.03 43.58
CA GLU A 943 22.17 -21.89 42.34
C GLU A 943 21.97 -23.14 41.45
N PRO A 944 21.81 -23.01 40.12
CA PRO A 944 21.93 -24.15 39.21
C PRO A 944 23.28 -24.14 38.46
N PRO A 945 23.95 -25.31 38.31
CA PRO A 945 25.11 -25.48 37.45
C PRO A 945 24.72 -25.84 36.00
N ASP A 946 25.60 -25.46 35.08
CA ASP A 946 25.91 -25.98 33.73
C ASP A 946 24.93 -26.87 32.94
N GLY A 947 24.78 -26.53 31.64
CA GLY A 947 24.95 -27.52 30.56
C GLY A 947 23.77 -27.79 29.61
N HIS A 948 24.01 -27.43 28.34
CA HIS A 948 23.54 -28.09 27.09
C HIS A 948 22.13 -27.86 26.51
N ALA A 949 22.11 -27.07 25.43
CA ALA A 949 21.70 -27.38 24.05
C ALA A 949 20.29 -27.95 23.70
N HIS A 950 19.52 -27.08 23.03
CA HIS A 950 18.63 -27.24 21.84
C HIS A 950 17.43 -28.23 21.85
N PRO A 951 16.37 -27.95 21.05
CA PRO A 951 15.99 -26.74 20.31
C PRO A 951 14.85 -25.93 20.96
#